data_AF-A0A949JR83-F1
#
_entry.id   AF-A0A949JR83-F1
#
_cell.length_a   1.000
_cell.length_b   1.000
_cell.length_c   1.000
_cell.angle_alpha   90.00
_cell.angle_beta   90.00
_cell.angle_gamma   90.00
#
_symmetry.space_group_name_H-M   'P 1'
#
loop_
_entity.id
_entity.type
_entity.pdbx_description
1 polymer ?
#
loop_
_entity_poly.entity_id
_entity_poly.type
_entity_poly.pdbx_seq_one_letter_code
_entity_poly.pdbx_strand_id
1 'polypeptide(L)'
;MRDLSSAGNGKLVSVGTGGSIYLSLDAGEAWSDISSPINLNMYGVDFLDNNNGMAVGDAGNLIMTDDGGLTWEIIDTGISNTLNSVSVTGDSCAVAAGAGGTILRINEVDGAWATEIVFVPERFNAIQSIGGDNLRAVGTEGWVYSSRDGGNTWRRSDCGEDVELKGLFFHDTQNGLAVGDAGRIFMTDNGGISWTKTHDFTSVDYLDVCFFHPDSGVVVGTGGSMLFSMDGGMGWDVIDVETESDINDIFFLNRSSGVAAGDDGVVLFSGDGGRNWEAISSLEVTEDLYGAYIDETGKILVAGSGGKIYAKAGTGAEWTSVTSGVTKSLYGLSGNGSGELAACGSGGALILSHDGGLTWSSAGGSITKTFLDISVDTDGNYTASGPEGLIVASTDQGVSWRRLVGKIENYLNDISFSDSLNGAVVGYSGVIARTVDGGETWFFQESGTNEPLFSISMIDSVESVVVGETGLVLHTMDAGKTWTIRPTGLSGRLLGVDIMEGPSWAVVGKDGHVGISQDKGATWSNIDTLTSMDLYGVCHSSIQEIIVAGESSKIIKSVDGGAGWDDVSLSVTDDLNAIAMYDLEIAFAAGDNGTIMKTGNSGSSWLKCSSPVSSDLSSIFIKDESTVYVCGRGGSILQTVNGGQDWTEQDSGAGVDLRAIVFTSEGRGVAVGNSGNIVTTDDEGSTWNTITGPISEDLTSVFFHGDSIGMATAVSGQVILTVDRGENWIELETGIATPLYSVGAANDNVWRACGEGGMIIGSDDRGETWSVNTSPTGVDLNSVFYSVEYLWFAAGDGGMLLKTIDDGMTWFRLTGVTTEDLNSIYFFDNLEGSAAGAGGTIIRTWTEGEN
;
A
#
# COMPACT_ATOMS: atom_id res chain seq x y z
N MET A 1 -20.93 -1.36 -23.62
CA MET A 1 -20.84 -1.18 -22.16
C MET A 1 -19.83 -2.18 -21.64
N ARG A 2 -18.91 -1.74 -20.78
CA ARG A 2 -17.86 -2.57 -20.15
C ARG A 2 -18.12 -2.77 -18.67
N ASP A 3 -18.72 -1.76 -18.04
CA ASP A 3 -19.15 -1.78 -16.64
C ASP A 3 -20.41 -0.91 -16.44
N LEU A 4 -21.09 -1.09 -15.31
CA LEU A 4 -22.39 -0.51 -14.97
C LEU A 4 -22.53 -0.33 -13.45
N SER A 5 -22.67 0.91 -12.99
CA SER A 5 -22.95 1.23 -11.58
C SER A 5 -24.21 2.09 -11.41
N SER A 6 -24.71 2.19 -10.18
CA SER A 6 -25.91 2.94 -9.82
C SER A 6 -25.59 4.13 -8.93
N ALA A 7 -25.93 5.33 -9.39
CA ALA A 7 -25.93 6.53 -8.55
C ALA A 7 -27.05 6.52 -7.49
N GLY A 8 -27.99 5.57 -7.53
CA GLY A 8 -29.15 5.52 -6.65
C GLY A 8 -30.40 6.24 -7.19
N ASN A 9 -31.49 6.16 -6.43
CA ASN A 9 -32.84 6.64 -6.81
C ASN A 9 -33.35 6.16 -8.18
N GLY A 10 -32.87 5.01 -8.67
CA GLY A 10 -33.22 4.47 -9.98
C GLY A 10 -32.39 5.05 -11.13
N LYS A 11 -31.35 5.84 -10.88
CA LYS A 11 -30.34 6.16 -11.88
C LYS A 11 -29.37 4.99 -12.07
N LEU A 12 -29.00 4.72 -13.32
CA LEU A 12 -27.97 3.77 -13.70
C LEU A 12 -27.05 4.42 -14.72
N VAL A 13 -25.74 4.25 -14.56
CA VAL A 13 -24.74 4.75 -15.51
C VAL A 13 -23.87 3.59 -15.94
N SER A 14 -23.86 3.32 -17.24
CA SER A 14 -22.89 2.43 -17.84
C SER A 14 -21.83 3.22 -18.58
N VAL A 15 -20.62 2.68 -18.59
CA VAL A 15 -19.54 3.20 -19.41
C VAL A 15 -19.04 2.13 -20.36
N GLY A 16 -18.20 2.53 -21.29
CA GLY A 16 -17.31 1.55 -21.88
C GLY A 16 -16.49 2.04 -23.04
N THR A 17 -16.47 1.16 -24.02
CA THR A 17 -15.55 1.11 -25.13
C THR A 17 -15.79 2.31 -26.07
N GLY A 18 -14.72 2.99 -26.51
CA GLY A 18 -14.82 4.31 -27.18
C GLY A 18 -15.12 5.49 -26.23
N GLY A 19 -15.14 5.25 -24.91
CA GLY A 19 -15.46 6.24 -23.89
C GLY A 19 -16.96 6.46 -23.71
N SER A 20 -17.83 5.70 -24.38
CA SER A 20 -19.29 5.90 -24.34
C SER A 20 -19.82 5.88 -22.90
N ILE A 21 -20.79 6.75 -22.61
CA ILE A 21 -21.48 6.85 -21.32
C ILE A 21 -22.98 6.82 -21.60
N TYR A 22 -23.71 5.93 -20.93
CA TYR A 22 -25.17 5.93 -21.02
C TYR A 22 -25.78 6.09 -19.63
N LEU A 23 -26.73 7.02 -19.51
CA LEU A 23 -27.48 7.30 -18.29
C LEU A 23 -28.94 6.88 -18.47
N SER A 24 -29.42 6.00 -17.59
CA SER A 24 -30.84 5.78 -17.35
C SER A 24 -31.26 6.54 -16.09
N LEU A 25 -32.48 7.09 -16.11
CA LEU A 25 -33.13 7.78 -14.98
C LEU A 25 -34.35 6.99 -14.44
N ASP A 26 -34.61 5.80 -14.97
CA ASP A 26 -35.82 5.00 -14.75
C ASP A 26 -35.51 3.51 -14.54
N ALA A 27 -34.38 3.22 -13.89
CA ALA A 27 -33.89 1.90 -13.50
C ALA A 27 -33.62 0.94 -14.68
N GLY A 28 -33.24 1.49 -15.83
CA GLY A 28 -32.77 0.75 -17.01
C GLY A 28 -33.82 0.55 -18.11
N GLU A 29 -35.04 1.07 -17.95
CA GLU A 29 -36.12 0.99 -18.96
C GLU A 29 -35.83 1.88 -20.19
N ALA A 30 -35.19 3.04 -20.00
CA ALA A 30 -34.72 3.90 -21.08
C ALA A 30 -33.34 4.50 -20.77
N TRP A 31 -32.55 4.68 -21.84
CA TRP A 31 -31.16 5.13 -21.76
C TRP A 31 -30.94 6.36 -22.64
N SER A 32 -30.16 7.30 -22.11
CA SER A 32 -29.71 8.50 -22.81
C SER A 32 -28.20 8.42 -23.02
N ASP A 33 -27.76 8.69 -24.25
CA ASP A 33 -26.34 8.84 -24.59
C ASP A 33 -25.81 10.14 -23.98
N ILE A 34 -24.72 10.04 -23.23
CA ILE A 34 -24.08 11.15 -22.53
C ILE A 34 -22.71 11.39 -23.18
N SER A 35 -22.47 12.65 -23.54
CA SER A 35 -21.23 13.07 -24.17
C SER A 35 -20.05 12.87 -23.22
N SER A 36 -19.24 11.85 -23.49
CA SER A 36 -17.97 11.63 -22.81
C SER A 36 -16.93 12.67 -23.24
N PRO A 37 -16.06 13.13 -22.33
CA PRO A 37 -14.92 13.98 -22.67
C PRO A 37 -13.73 13.17 -23.22
N ILE A 38 -13.69 11.84 -23.00
CA ILE A 38 -12.68 10.93 -23.55
C ILE A 38 -13.25 10.07 -24.68
N ASN A 39 -12.34 9.62 -25.55
CA ASN A 39 -12.59 8.67 -26.64
C ASN A 39 -11.66 7.47 -26.48
N LEU A 40 -11.68 6.86 -25.30
CA LEU A 40 -10.84 5.73 -24.91
C LEU A 40 -11.65 4.78 -24.04
N ASN A 41 -11.36 3.49 -24.13
CA ASN A 41 -12.19 2.44 -23.55
C ASN A 41 -12.22 2.58 -22.04
N MET A 42 -13.40 2.78 -21.46
CA MET A 42 -13.57 2.62 -20.03
C MET A 42 -13.81 1.15 -19.68
N TYR A 43 -13.19 0.66 -18.62
CA TYR A 43 -13.28 -0.71 -18.12
C TYR A 43 -14.00 -0.81 -16.77
N GLY A 44 -14.04 0.29 -16.00
CA GLY A 44 -14.82 0.37 -14.76
C GLY A 44 -15.57 1.70 -14.64
N VAL A 45 -16.72 1.70 -13.96
CA VAL A 45 -17.46 2.89 -13.49
C VAL A 45 -18.06 2.63 -12.12
N ASP A 46 -17.97 3.63 -11.24
CA ASP A 46 -18.61 3.54 -9.94
C ASP A 46 -19.11 4.90 -9.43
N PHE A 47 -20.02 4.90 -8.45
CA PHE A 47 -20.68 6.10 -7.92
C PHE A 47 -20.66 6.14 -6.40
N LEU A 48 -20.30 7.30 -5.84
CA LEU A 48 -20.36 7.58 -4.40
C LEU A 48 -21.79 7.91 -3.96
N ASP A 49 -22.48 8.74 -4.74
CA ASP A 49 -23.84 9.16 -4.44
C ASP A 49 -24.68 9.43 -5.72
N ASN A 50 -25.80 10.14 -5.58
CA ASN A 50 -26.73 10.44 -6.68
C ASN A 50 -26.20 11.43 -7.72
N ASN A 51 -25.03 12.02 -7.46
CA ASN A 51 -24.38 13.09 -8.18
C ASN A 51 -22.92 12.73 -8.50
N ASN A 52 -22.17 12.24 -7.52
CA ASN A 52 -20.71 12.04 -7.63
C ASN A 52 -20.35 10.62 -8.11
N GLY A 53 -19.58 10.51 -9.21
CA GLY A 53 -19.16 9.22 -9.77
C GLY A 53 -18.01 9.30 -10.77
N MET A 54 -17.36 8.16 -11.01
CA MET A 54 -16.02 8.08 -11.60
C MET A 54 -15.93 6.89 -12.55
N ALA A 55 -15.15 7.01 -13.64
CA ALA A 55 -14.96 5.92 -14.58
C ALA A 55 -13.54 5.90 -15.15
N VAL A 56 -12.98 4.71 -15.35
CA VAL A 56 -11.57 4.51 -15.74
C VAL A 56 -11.38 3.64 -16.94
N GLY A 57 -10.24 3.77 -17.60
CA GLY A 57 -10.03 3.24 -18.93
C GLY A 57 -8.59 2.98 -19.38
N ASP A 58 -8.51 2.71 -20.68
CA ASP A 58 -7.29 2.54 -21.47
C ASP A 58 -6.34 3.73 -21.31
N ALA A 59 -5.05 3.43 -21.38
CA ALA A 59 -4.00 4.44 -21.25
C ALA A 59 -4.21 5.34 -20.02
N GLY A 60 -4.53 4.72 -18.88
CA GLY A 60 -4.75 5.40 -17.60
C GLY A 60 -6.01 6.24 -17.48
N ASN A 61 -6.83 6.42 -18.52
CA ASN A 61 -7.80 7.51 -18.56
C ASN A 61 -8.81 7.42 -17.42
N LEU A 62 -9.12 8.56 -16.80
CA LEU A 62 -10.16 8.68 -15.79
C LEU A 62 -11.05 9.87 -16.10
N ILE A 63 -12.35 9.71 -15.85
CA ILE A 63 -13.32 10.79 -15.93
C ILE A 63 -14.20 10.84 -14.68
N MET A 64 -14.75 12.01 -14.40
CA MET A 64 -15.61 12.24 -13.24
C MET A 64 -16.86 13.04 -13.55
N THR A 65 -17.90 12.85 -12.75
CA THR A 65 -19.18 13.59 -12.78
C THR A 65 -19.56 14.07 -11.38
N ASP A 66 -20.10 15.28 -11.27
CA ASP A 66 -20.67 15.88 -10.05
C ASP A 66 -22.19 16.12 -10.17
N ASP A 67 -22.82 15.67 -11.25
CA ASP A 67 -24.24 15.90 -11.58
C ASP A 67 -25.07 14.61 -11.79
N GLY A 68 -24.45 13.46 -11.52
CA GLY A 68 -25.07 12.14 -11.52
C GLY A 68 -25.01 11.46 -12.87
N GLY A 69 -23.92 11.68 -13.58
CA GLY A 69 -23.62 11.09 -14.87
C GLY A 69 -24.19 11.82 -16.07
N LEU A 70 -24.65 13.08 -15.94
CA LEU A 70 -25.18 13.90 -17.03
C LEU A 70 -24.08 14.64 -17.79
N THR A 71 -23.02 15.05 -17.10
CA THR A 71 -21.79 15.60 -17.69
C THR A 71 -20.56 15.02 -17.00
N TRP A 72 -19.46 14.95 -17.75
CA TRP A 72 -18.22 14.34 -17.29
C TRP A 72 -17.00 15.17 -17.70
N GLU A 73 -16.00 15.24 -16.83
CA GLU A 73 -14.70 15.86 -17.06
C GLU A 73 -13.56 14.85 -17.01
N ILE A 74 -12.44 15.13 -17.70
CA ILE A 74 -11.24 14.28 -17.67
C ILE A 74 -10.40 14.66 -16.46
N ILE A 75 -10.00 13.66 -15.68
CA ILE A 75 -8.88 13.80 -14.76
C ILE A 75 -7.67 13.14 -15.41
N ASP A 76 -6.60 13.91 -15.60
CA ASP A 76 -5.33 13.35 -16.04
C ASP A 76 -4.76 12.47 -14.92
N THR A 77 -4.30 11.28 -15.26
CA THR A 77 -3.83 10.27 -14.31
C THR A 77 -2.33 10.02 -14.38
N GLY A 78 -1.63 10.65 -15.32
CA GLY A 78 -0.19 10.48 -15.55
C GLY A 78 0.21 9.13 -16.17
N ILE A 79 -0.53 8.05 -15.90
CA ILE A 79 -0.23 6.70 -16.38
C ILE A 79 -0.72 6.42 -17.80
N SER A 80 -0.02 5.50 -18.46
CA SER A 80 -0.46 4.88 -19.72
C SER A 80 -0.78 3.38 -19.60
N ASN A 81 -0.75 2.85 -18.38
CA ASN A 81 -1.23 1.50 -18.10
C ASN A 81 -2.76 1.52 -18.03
N THR A 82 -3.41 0.59 -18.72
CA THR A 82 -4.87 0.46 -18.71
C THR A 82 -5.36 0.16 -17.30
N LEU A 83 -6.27 1.00 -16.80
CA LEU A 83 -7.01 0.76 -15.57
C LEU A 83 -8.19 -0.17 -15.89
N ASN A 84 -8.16 -1.37 -15.31
CA ASN A 84 -9.06 -2.47 -15.59
C ASN A 84 -10.35 -2.41 -14.76
N SER A 85 -10.36 -1.78 -13.58
CA SER A 85 -11.57 -1.51 -12.80
C SER A 85 -11.32 -0.36 -11.80
N VAL A 86 -12.38 0.34 -11.38
CA VAL A 86 -12.39 1.47 -10.43
C VAL A 86 -13.49 1.27 -9.39
N SER A 87 -13.35 1.93 -8.25
CA SER A 87 -14.46 2.19 -7.33
C SER A 87 -14.25 3.43 -6.47
N VAL A 88 -15.36 4.00 -5.99
CA VAL A 88 -15.40 5.23 -5.18
C VAL A 88 -15.50 4.89 -3.68
N THR A 89 -14.88 5.72 -2.84
CA THR A 89 -14.61 5.41 -1.44
C THR A 89 -14.73 6.65 -0.53
N GLY A 90 -15.54 6.57 0.54
CA GLY A 90 -15.68 7.67 1.51
C GLY A 90 -16.18 9.00 0.91
N ASP A 91 -16.22 10.08 1.68
CA ASP A 91 -16.88 11.32 1.25
C ASP A 91 -16.17 12.07 0.08
N SER A 92 -14.90 11.76 -0.27
CA SER A 92 -14.12 12.41 -1.36
C SER A 92 -12.93 11.57 -1.93
N CYS A 93 -13.00 10.24 -2.02
CA CYS A 93 -11.87 9.39 -2.51
C CYS A 93 -12.33 8.31 -3.52
N ALA A 94 -11.41 7.77 -4.33
CA ALA A 94 -11.64 6.67 -5.26
C ALA A 94 -10.36 6.02 -5.76
N VAL A 95 -10.47 4.86 -6.42
CA VAL A 95 -9.32 4.00 -6.70
C VAL A 95 -9.55 3.07 -7.87
N ALA A 96 -8.53 2.90 -8.71
CA ALA A 96 -8.55 1.98 -9.83
C ALA A 96 -7.27 1.13 -9.91
N ALA A 97 -7.37 -0.11 -10.37
CA ALA A 97 -6.19 -0.93 -10.67
C ALA A 97 -6.16 -1.40 -12.11
N GLY A 98 -4.95 -1.69 -12.59
CA GLY A 98 -4.62 -1.81 -13.99
C GLY A 98 -3.44 -2.72 -14.30
N ALA A 99 -3.18 -2.85 -15.59
CA ALA A 99 -2.15 -3.73 -16.13
C ALA A 99 -0.76 -3.42 -15.56
N GLY A 100 0.04 -4.46 -15.31
CA GLY A 100 1.41 -4.32 -14.80
C GLY A 100 1.53 -4.06 -13.29
N GLY A 101 0.46 -4.31 -12.53
CA GLY A 101 0.43 -4.09 -11.08
C GLY A 101 0.16 -2.63 -10.69
N THR A 102 -0.37 -1.85 -11.63
CA THR A 102 -0.70 -0.44 -11.42
C THR A 102 -1.92 -0.29 -10.53
N ILE A 103 -1.83 0.58 -9.55
CA ILE A 103 -2.98 1.19 -8.88
C ILE A 103 -2.91 2.70 -9.08
N LEU A 104 -4.07 3.34 -9.16
CA LEU A 104 -4.26 4.78 -9.14
C LEU A 104 -5.29 5.15 -8.08
N ARG A 105 -4.92 5.98 -7.11
CA ARG A 105 -5.85 6.67 -6.19
C ARG A 105 -6.28 8.01 -6.76
N ILE A 106 -7.47 8.47 -6.40
CA ILE A 106 -8.03 9.77 -6.76
C ILE A 106 -8.70 10.41 -5.53
N ASN A 107 -8.38 11.67 -5.25
CA ASN A 107 -8.88 12.41 -4.08
C ASN A 107 -9.30 13.85 -4.46
N GLU A 108 -10.23 14.42 -3.72
CA GLU A 108 -10.56 15.86 -3.80
C GLU A 108 -9.62 16.69 -2.91
N VAL A 109 -8.93 17.69 -3.48
CA VAL A 109 -8.02 18.60 -2.77
C VAL A 109 -8.37 20.04 -3.14
N ASP A 110 -8.65 20.89 -2.15
CA ASP A 110 -9.09 22.30 -2.32
C ASP A 110 -10.26 22.50 -3.33
N GLY A 111 -11.11 21.47 -3.51
CA GLY A 111 -12.25 21.49 -4.43
C GLY A 111 -11.92 21.15 -5.89
N ALA A 112 -10.82 20.45 -6.14
CA ALA A 112 -10.48 19.84 -7.42
C ALA A 112 -9.91 18.43 -7.23
N TRP A 113 -10.18 17.53 -8.16
CA TRP A 113 -9.75 16.13 -8.05
C TRP A 113 -8.33 15.91 -8.59
N ALA A 114 -7.52 15.19 -7.83
CA ALA A 114 -6.12 14.87 -8.12
C ALA A 114 -5.89 13.35 -8.06
N THR A 115 -4.91 12.87 -8.83
CA THR A 115 -4.61 11.45 -9.04
C THR A 115 -3.20 11.11 -8.53
N GLU A 116 -3.03 9.92 -7.98
CA GLU A 116 -1.77 9.43 -7.40
C GLU A 116 -1.52 7.98 -7.77
N ILE A 117 -0.31 7.68 -8.24
CA ILE A 117 0.05 6.37 -8.83
C ILE A 117 0.78 5.53 -7.80
N VAL A 118 0.24 4.36 -7.53
CA VAL A 118 0.71 3.47 -6.47
C VAL A 118 1.14 2.15 -7.10
N PHE A 119 2.45 1.89 -7.05
CA PHE A 119 3.06 0.78 -7.77
C PHE A 119 3.09 -0.49 -6.92
N VAL A 120 2.53 -1.58 -7.45
CA VAL A 120 2.62 -2.92 -6.85
C VAL A 120 3.35 -3.84 -7.83
N PRO A 121 4.38 -4.60 -7.44
CA PRO A 121 5.36 -5.15 -8.40
C PRO A 121 4.91 -6.31 -9.30
N GLU A 122 3.63 -6.75 -9.25
CA GLU A 122 3.22 -8.07 -9.72
C GLU A 122 1.86 -8.07 -10.47
N ARG A 123 1.53 -9.19 -11.14
CA ARG A 123 0.38 -9.27 -12.05
C ARG A 123 -0.95 -9.47 -11.32
N PHE A 124 -1.95 -8.68 -11.67
CA PHE A 124 -3.35 -8.90 -11.28
C PHE A 124 -4.19 -9.36 -12.47
N ASN A 125 -5.02 -10.36 -12.24
CA ASN A 125 -6.02 -10.88 -13.15
C ASN A 125 -7.42 -10.26 -12.89
N ALA A 126 -7.72 -9.80 -11.66
CA ALA A 126 -8.97 -9.08 -11.32
C ALA A 126 -8.84 -8.13 -10.11
N ILE A 127 -9.70 -7.11 -10.00
CA ILE A 127 -9.84 -6.19 -8.85
C ILE A 127 -11.32 -5.80 -8.61
N GLN A 128 -11.69 -5.61 -7.33
CA GLN A 128 -12.96 -5.02 -6.91
C GLN A 128 -12.83 -4.22 -5.59
N SER A 129 -13.67 -3.20 -5.39
CA SER A 129 -13.85 -2.52 -4.11
C SER A 129 -15.00 -3.08 -3.29
N ILE A 130 -14.87 -2.95 -1.97
CA ILE A 130 -15.70 -3.66 -1.03
C ILE A 130 -16.42 -2.71 -0.05
N GLY A 131 -16.06 -1.42 0.00
CA GLY A 131 -16.84 -0.38 0.67
C GLY A 131 -16.03 0.52 1.62
N GLY A 132 -16.29 1.83 1.59
CA GLY A 132 -15.33 2.81 2.10
C GLY A 132 -13.99 2.66 1.36
N ASP A 133 -12.89 3.05 1.99
CA ASP A 133 -11.53 3.07 1.41
C ASP A 133 -10.91 1.67 1.15
N ASN A 134 -11.72 0.60 1.03
CA ASN A 134 -11.29 -0.80 0.99
C ASN A 134 -11.39 -1.46 -0.39
N LEU A 135 -10.28 -2.08 -0.85
CA LEU A 135 -10.15 -2.66 -2.21
C LEU A 135 -9.41 -4.00 -2.23
N ARG A 136 -9.75 -4.91 -3.16
CA ARG A 136 -9.13 -6.24 -3.26
C ARG A 136 -8.82 -6.64 -4.71
N ALA A 137 -7.63 -7.22 -4.93
CA ALA A 137 -7.19 -7.70 -6.26
C ALA A 137 -6.49 -9.06 -6.16
N VAL A 138 -6.51 -9.88 -7.22
CA VAL A 138 -5.89 -11.24 -7.25
C VAL A 138 -5.08 -11.47 -8.52
N GLY A 139 -4.16 -12.44 -8.50
CA GLY A 139 -3.38 -12.80 -9.69
C GLY A 139 -2.53 -14.08 -9.57
N THR A 140 -1.26 -13.99 -9.95
CA THR A 140 -0.33 -15.14 -9.97
C THR A 140 0.15 -15.55 -8.57
N GLU A 141 0.63 -16.79 -8.44
CA GLU A 141 1.28 -17.33 -7.23
C GLU A 141 0.39 -17.29 -5.96
N GLY A 142 -0.93 -17.37 -6.13
CA GLY A 142 -1.92 -17.33 -5.05
C GLY A 142 -2.09 -15.97 -4.39
N TRP A 143 -1.49 -14.91 -4.94
CA TRP A 143 -1.46 -13.61 -4.26
C TRP A 143 -2.76 -12.85 -4.34
N VAL A 144 -3.10 -12.23 -3.21
CA VAL A 144 -4.28 -11.39 -3.03
C VAL A 144 -3.86 -10.08 -2.37
N TYR A 145 -4.25 -8.96 -2.95
CA TYR A 145 -3.78 -7.63 -2.56
C TYR A 145 -4.91 -6.85 -1.93
N SER A 146 -4.60 -6.13 -0.85
CA SER A 146 -5.58 -5.41 -0.05
C SER A 146 -5.12 -3.98 0.21
N SER A 147 -6.04 -3.03 0.05
CA SER A 147 -5.88 -1.65 0.50
C SER A 147 -7.04 -1.26 1.44
N ARG A 148 -6.78 -0.32 2.35
CA ARG A 148 -7.74 0.23 3.33
C ARG A 148 -7.83 1.75 3.31
N ASP A 149 -7.09 2.41 2.43
CA ASP A 149 -6.81 3.85 2.45
C ASP A 149 -7.13 4.52 1.10
N GLY A 150 -8.00 3.90 0.30
CA GLY A 150 -8.27 4.37 -1.04
C GLY A 150 -7.12 4.07 -1.99
N GLY A 151 -6.26 3.10 -1.68
CA GLY A 151 -5.23 2.62 -2.58
C GLY A 151 -3.87 3.29 -2.50
N ASN A 152 -3.56 4.16 -1.53
CA ASN A 152 -2.17 4.66 -1.37
C ASN A 152 -1.21 3.53 -1.03
N THR A 153 -1.69 2.57 -0.24
CA THR A 153 -0.91 1.43 0.23
C THR A 153 -1.61 0.13 -0.12
N TRP A 154 -0.80 -0.84 -0.57
CA TRP A 154 -1.28 -2.17 -0.93
C TRP A 154 -0.50 -3.23 -0.19
N ARG A 155 -1.19 -3.87 0.75
CA ARG A 155 -0.68 -5.02 1.45
C ARG A 155 -0.99 -6.28 0.67
N ARG A 156 0.06 -6.94 0.18
CA ARG A 156 -0.01 -8.31 -0.33
C ARG A 156 -0.30 -9.28 0.82
N SER A 157 -1.24 -10.17 0.56
CA SER A 157 -1.53 -11.42 1.25
C SER A 157 -1.50 -12.56 0.23
N ASP A 158 -1.71 -13.79 0.65
CA ASP A 158 -1.85 -14.96 -0.22
C ASP A 158 -3.08 -15.78 0.17
N CYS A 159 -3.55 -16.63 -0.75
CA CYS A 159 -4.68 -17.50 -0.52
C CYS A 159 -4.32 -18.83 0.19
N GLY A 160 -3.07 -18.98 0.65
CA GLY A 160 -2.55 -20.18 1.33
C GLY A 160 -2.00 -21.26 0.40
N GLU A 161 -2.10 -21.12 -0.92
CA GLU A 161 -1.56 -22.07 -1.90
C GLU A 161 -0.93 -21.34 -3.11
N ASP A 162 0.17 -21.86 -3.65
CA ASP A 162 0.80 -21.38 -4.89
C ASP A 162 -0.03 -21.85 -6.10
N VAL A 163 -1.03 -21.04 -6.47
CA VAL A 163 -2.00 -21.33 -7.53
C VAL A 163 -2.38 -20.06 -8.29
N GLU A 164 -2.54 -20.13 -9.62
CA GLU A 164 -2.90 -18.93 -10.38
C GLU A 164 -4.40 -18.63 -10.23
N LEU A 165 -4.73 -17.48 -9.61
CA LEU A 165 -6.11 -17.01 -9.44
C LEU A 165 -6.53 -16.23 -10.70
N LYS A 166 -7.62 -16.67 -11.33
CA LYS A 166 -8.12 -16.20 -12.63
C LYS A 166 -9.25 -15.19 -12.52
N GLY A 167 -10.07 -15.25 -11.46
CA GLY A 167 -11.22 -14.35 -11.25
C GLY A 167 -11.49 -14.03 -9.79
N LEU A 168 -12.23 -12.94 -9.53
CA LEU A 168 -12.52 -12.38 -8.21
C LEU A 168 -13.96 -11.81 -8.16
N PHE A 169 -14.65 -11.95 -7.03
CA PHE A 169 -15.96 -11.31 -6.79
C PHE A 169 -16.24 -11.11 -5.28
N PHE A 170 -16.62 -9.90 -4.86
CA PHE A 170 -17.02 -9.55 -3.49
C PHE A 170 -18.47 -9.08 -3.44
N HIS A 171 -19.15 -9.32 -2.31
CA HIS A 171 -20.52 -8.85 -2.09
C HIS A 171 -20.66 -7.76 -1.01
N ASP A 172 -19.67 -7.60 -0.14
CA ASP A 172 -19.56 -6.49 0.83
C ASP A 172 -18.11 -6.34 1.36
N THR A 173 -17.89 -5.43 2.33
CA THR A 173 -16.59 -5.11 2.95
C THR A 173 -15.86 -6.30 3.58
N GLN A 174 -16.56 -7.41 3.80
CA GLN A 174 -16.07 -8.58 4.50
C GLN A 174 -16.05 -9.81 3.58
N ASN A 175 -17.00 -9.94 2.66
CA ASN A 175 -17.26 -11.23 2.03
C ASN A 175 -17.01 -11.24 0.52
N GLY A 176 -16.27 -12.25 0.03
CA GLY A 176 -15.97 -12.44 -1.38
C GLY A 176 -15.29 -13.77 -1.72
N LEU A 177 -14.98 -13.98 -3.00
CA LEU A 177 -14.51 -15.22 -3.59
C LEU A 177 -13.44 -15.01 -4.69
N ALA A 178 -12.55 -15.98 -4.85
CA ALA A 178 -11.58 -16.06 -5.94
C ALA A 178 -11.49 -17.49 -6.50
N VAL A 179 -11.27 -17.64 -7.81
CA VAL A 179 -11.18 -18.96 -8.49
C VAL A 179 -9.85 -19.13 -9.22
N GLY A 180 -9.39 -20.38 -9.39
CA GLY A 180 -8.15 -20.67 -10.12
C GLY A 180 -7.91 -22.16 -10.44
N ASP A 181 -6.69 -22.45 -10.90
CA ASP A 181 -6.23 -23.78 -11.32
C ASP A 181 -6.45 -24.87 -10.24
N ALA A 182 -6.43 -26.16 -10.61
CA ALA A 182 -6.65 -27.29 -9.71
C ALA A 182 -7.97 -27.21 -8.88
N GLY A 183 -9.00 -26.63 -9.50
CA GLY A 183 -10.36 -26.61 -9.03
C GLY A 183 -10.54 -25.78 -7.77
N ARG A 184 -9.73 -24.72 -7.63
CA ARG A 184 -9.65 -23.92 -6.42
C ARG A 184 -10.70 -22.84 -6.40
N ILE A 185 -11.45 -22.81 -5.30
CA ILE A 185 -12.37 -21.73 -4.95
C ILE A 185 -12.05 -21.32 -3.52
N PHE A 186 -11.65 -20.07 -3.36
CA PHE A 186 -11.34 -19.46 -2.08
C PHE A 186 -12.42 -18.45 -1.75
N MET A 187 -12.92 -18.46 -0.51
CA MET A 187 -13.78 -17.40 0.04
C MET A 187 -13.02 -16.60 1.08
N THR A 188 -13.51 -15.41 1.38
CA THR A 188 -13.09 -14.59 2.52
C THR A 188 -14.34 -14.07 3.23
N ASP A 189 -14.23 -13.86 4.54
CA ASP A 189 -15.25 -13.26 5.42
C ASP A 189 -14.71 -12.07 6.25
N ASN A 190 -13.44 -11.70 6.08
CA ASN A 190 -12.78 -10.56 6.72
C ASN A 190 -12.23 -9.53 5.72
N GLY A 191 -12.80 -9.51 4.51
CA GLY A 191 -12.45 -8.61 3.44
C GLY A 191 -11.07 -8.94 2.92
N GLY A 192 -10.87 -10.11 2.31
CA GLY A 192 -9.66 -10.55 1.62
C GLY A 192 -8.35 -10.53 2.41
N ILE A 193 -8.39 -10.40 3.75
CA ILE A 193 -7.19 -10.43 4.61
C ILE A 193 -6.70 -11.86 4.78
N SER A 194 -7.62 -12.81 4.89
CA SER A 194 -7.35 -14.24 4.84
C SER A 194 -8.38 -14.94 3.97
N TRP A 195 -7.94 -15.98 3.26
CA TRP A 195 -8.78 -16.74 2.36
C TRP A 195 -8.95 -18.17 2.86
N THR A 196 -10.20 -18.58 3.02
CA THR A 196 -10.58 -19.97 3.31
C THR A 196 -10.95 -20.65 2.01
N LYS A 197 -10.18 -21.66 1.60
CA LYS A 197 -10.56 -22.56 0.52
C LYS A 197 -11.87 -23.27 0.88
N THR A 198 -12.94 -23.04 0.13
CA THR A 198 -14.26 -23.65 0.41
C THR A 198 -14.51 -24.93 -0.37
N HIS A 199 -13.80 -25.17 -1.47
CA HIS A 199 -13.86 -26.43 -2.22
C HIS A 199 -12.51 -26.87 -2.79
N ASP A 200 -12.38 -28.19 -2.94
CA ASP A 200 -11.20 -28.90 -3.46
C ASP A 200 -11.64 -29.79 -4.64
N PHE A 201 -11.83 -29.20 -5.84
CA PHE A 201 -12.16 -29.96 -7.05
C PHE A 201 -10.88 -30.46 -7.75
N THR A 202 -10.15 -31.37 -7.09
CA THR A 202 -8.74 -31.73 -7.38
C THR A 202 -8.46 -32.47 -8.70
N SER A 203 -9.33 -32.40 -9.69
CA SER A 203 -9.16 -33.05 -11.01
C SER A 203 -9.69 -32.20 -12.17
N VAL A 204 -9.90 -30.91 -11.94
CA VAL A 204 -10.51 -29.97 -12.89
C VAL A 204 -9.74 -28.67 -12.82
N ASP A 205 -9.34 -28.10 -13.94
CA ASP A 205 -8.96 -26.69 -14.01
C ASP A 205 -10.19 -25.86 -14.39
N TYR A 206 -10.52 -24.85 -13.60
CA TYR A 206 -11.60 -23.90 -13.90
C TYR A 206 -11.04 -22.74 -14.72
N LEU A 207 -11.62 -22.55 -15.90
CA LEU A 207 -11.09 -21.69 -16.95
C LEU A 207 -11.75 -20.30 -16.94
N ASP A 208 -13.01 -20.20 -16.48
CA ASP A 208 -13.73 -18.92 -16.39
C ASP A 208 -14.87 -18.93 -15.34
N VAL A 209 -15.29 -17.76 -14.86
CA VAL A 209 -16.35 -17.53 -13.88
C VAL A 209 -17.21 -16.30 -14.20
N CYS A 210 -18.53 -16.45 -14.15
CA CYS A 210 -19.48 -15.37 -14.39
C CYS A 210 -20.59 -15.33 -13.32
N PHE A 211 -20.60 -14.27 -12.50
CA PHE A 211 -21.72 -13.94 -11.60
C PHE A 211 -22.65 -12.91 -12.25
N PHE A 212 -23.94 -13.25 -12.36
CA PHE A 212 -25.00 -12.38 -12.89
C PHE A 212 -25.98 -11.91 -11.78
N HIS A 213 -25.67 -12.26 -10.52
CA HIS A 213 -26.32 -11.78 -9.30
C HIS A 213 -25.35 -11.94 -8.12
N PRO A 214 -25.39 -11.14 -7.04
CA PRO A 214 -24.52 -11.38 -5.88
C PRO A 214 -24.64 -12.80 -5.29
N ASP A 215 -25.83 -13.41 -5.34
CA ASP A 215 -26.02 -14.78 -4.88
C ASP A 215 -25.71 -15.84 -5.95
N SER A 216 -25.67 -15.49 -7.24
CA SER A 216 -25.73 -16.46 -8.35
C SER A 216 -24.72 -16.24 -9.47
N GLY A 217 -23.95 -17.29 -9.75
CA GLY A 217 -22.97 -17.34 -10.82
C GLY A 217 -22.63 -18.77 -11.22
N VAL A 218 -21.92 -18.90 -12.34
CA VAL A 218 -21.46 -20.16 -12.91
C VAL A 218 -19.95 -20.14 -13.10
N VAL A 219 -19.30 -21.28 -12.86
CA VAL A 219 -17.89 -21.54 -13.17
C VAL A 219 -17.82 -22.66 -14.19
N VAL A 220 -16.92 -22.56 -15.17
CA VAL A 220 -16.71 -23.60 -16.21
C VAL A 220 -15.25 -24.06 -16.27
N GLY A 221 -15.01 -25.25 -16.80
CA GLY A 221 -13.66 -25.75 -16.98
C GLY A 221 -13.54 -27.12 -17.65
N THR A 222 -12.39 -27.76 -17.42
CA THR A 222 -11.99 -29.03 -18.04
C THR A 222 -12.95 -30.20 -17.74
N GLY A 223 -13.03 -31.18 -18.65
CA GLY A 223 -13.81 -32.40 -18.48
C GLY A 223 -15.33 -32.20 -18.46
N GLY A 224 -15.84 -31.17 -19.13
CA GLY A 224 -17.25 -30.77 -19.08
C GLY A 224 -17.67 -30.14 -17.74
N SER A 225 -16.72 -29.76 -16.89
CA SER A 225 -17.03 -29.34 -15.52
C SER A 225 -17.73 -27.99 -15.49
N MET A 226 -18.89 -27.96 -14.84
CA MET A 226 -19.66 -26.74 -14.61
C MET A 226 -20.20 -26.73 -13.17
N LEU A 227 -20.06 -25.59 -12.50
CA LEU A 227 -20.59 -25.35 -11.15
C LEU A 227 -21.55 -24.17 -11.16
N PHE A 228 -22.58 -24.23 -10.33
CA PHE A 228 -23.54 -23.14 -10.13
C PHE A 228 -23.69 -22.83 -8.64
N SER A 229 -23.73 -21.54 -8.29
CA SER A 229 -23.97 -21.05 -6.92
C SER A 229 -25.36 -20.41 -6.78
N MET A 230 -25.97 -20.52 -5.61
CA MET A 230 -27.13 -19.72 -5.18
C MET A 230 -26.94 -18.99 -3.85
N ASP A 231 -25.73 -19.01 -3.30
CA ASP A 231 -25.39 -18.45 -1.99
C ASP A 231 -24.03 -17.71 -2.01
N GLY A 232 -23.70 -17.07 -3.14
CA GLY A 232 -22.52 -16.22 -3.29
C GLY A 232 -21.18 -16.99 -3.34
N GLY A 233 -21.20 -18.29 -3.65
CA GLY A 233 -20.01 -19.14 -3.74
C GLY A 233 -19.67 -19.91 -2.47
N MET A 234 -20.52 -19.83 -1.43
CA MET A 234 -20.39 -20.67 -0.23
C MET A 234 -20.68 -22.15 -0.52
N GLY A 235 -21.60 -22.41 -1.46
CA GLY A 235 -22.00 -23.73 -1.95
C GLY A 235 -22.03 -23.78 -3.47
N TRP A 236 -21.63 -24.92 -4.02
CA TRP A 236 -21.57 -25.15 -5.46
C TRP A 236 -22.32 -26.43 -5.83
N ASP A 237 -23.40 -26.27 -6.57
CA ASP A 237 -24.11 -27.36 -7.23
C ASP A 237 -23.37 -27.71 -8.53
N VAL A 238 -22.92 -28.96 -8.67
CA VAL A 238 -22.37 -29.45 -9.94
C VAL A 238 -23.51 -29.55 -10.95
N ILE A 239 -23.36 -28.87 -12.09
CA ILE A 239 -24.29 -28.95 -13.20
C ILE A 239 -23.79 -30.01 -14.19
N ASP A 240 -24.55 -31.09 -14.33
CA ASP A 240 -24.30 -32.09 -15.38
C ASP A 240 -24.79 -31.53 -16.73
N VAL A 241 -23.85 -31.35 -17.65
CA VAL A 241 -24.06 -30.80 -18.99
C VAL A 241 -24.01 -31.86 -20.10
N GLU A 242 -24.00 -33.15 -19.72
CA GLU A 242 -23.95 -34.32 -20.61
C GLU A 242 -22.79 -34.32 -21.63
N THR A 243 -21.66 -33.66 -21.31
CA THR A 243 -20.40 -33.71 -22.09
C THR A 243 -19.19 -33.98 -21.19
N GLU A 244 -18.17 -34.63 -21.74
CA GLU A 244 -16.87 -34.88 -21.09
C GLU A 244 -15.74 -33.99 -21.67
N SER A 245 -16.03 -33.13 -22.67
CA SER A 245 -15.05 -32.26 -23.33
C SER A 245 -14.93 -30.91 -22.61
N ASP A 246 -13.74 -30.29 -22.64
CA ASP A 246 -13.42 -29.05 -21.92
C ASP A 246 -14.31 -27.88 -22.34
N ILE A 247 -14.77 -27.07 -21.37
CA ILE A 247 -15.54 -25.85 -21.62
C ILE A 247 -14.61 -24.65 -21.44
N ASN A 248 -14.32 -23.96 -22.54
CA ASN A 248 -13.24 -22.97 -22.63
C ASN A 248 -13.68 -21.54 -22.30
N ASP A 249 -14.98 -21.22 -22.47
CA ASP A 249 -15.51 -19.85 -22.39
C ASP A 249 -17.00 -19.85 -22.00
N ILE A 250 -17.43 -18.90 -21.18
CA ILE A 250 -18.84 -18.72 -20.76
C ILE A 250 -19.27 -17.25 -20.76
N PHE A 251 -20.37 -16.96 -21.45
CA PHE A 251 -20.94 -15.62 -21.55
C PHE A 251 -22.40 -15.59 -21.11
N PHE A 252 -22.75 -14.70 -20.18
CA PHE A 252 -24.14 -14.37 -19.84
C PHE A 252 -24.54 -12.98 -20.36
N LEU A 253 -25.67 -12.93 -21.08
CA LEU A 253 -26.30 -11.67 -21.48
C LEU A 253 -27.09 -11.04 -20.32
N ASN A 254 -27.66 -11.86 -19.43
CA ASN A 254 -28.48 -11.45 -18.30
C ASN A 254 -28.75 -12.65 -17.35
N ARG A 255 -29.55 -12.43 -16.29
CA ARG A 255 -29.95 -13.47 -15.31
C ARG A 255 -30.71 -14.70 -15.86
N SER A 256 -30.94 -14.79 -17.16
CA SER A 256 -31.60 -15.94 -17.81
C SER A 256 -30.76 -16.54 -18.94
N SER A 257 -30.27 -15.71 -19.87
CA SER A 257 -29.62 -16.16 -21.10
C SER A 257 -28.10 -16.23 -20.98
N GLY A 258 -27.54 -17.43 -21.16
CA GLY A 258 -26.10 -17.66 -21.25
C GLY A 258 -25.72 -18.67 -22.34
N VAL A 259 -24.48 -18.59 -22.81
CA VAL A 259 -23.87 -19.51 -23.79
C VAL A 259 -22.48 -19.92 -23.31
N ALA A 260 -22.09 -21.17 -23.55
CA ALA A 260 -20.73 -21.65 -23.32
C ALA A 260 -20.24 -22.44 -24.54
N ALA A 261 -18.94 -22.40 -24.80
CA ALA A 261 -18.29 -23.12 -25.91
C ALA A 261 -17.09 -23.94 -25.43
N GLY A 262 -16.79 -25.03 -26.14
CA GLY A 262 -15.76 -25.98 -25.72
C GLY A 262 -15.23 -26.89 -26.82
N ASP A 263 -14.39 -27.81 -26.39
CA ASP A 263 -13.70 -28.81 -27.23
C ASP A 263 -14.69 -29.82 -27.84
N ASP A 264 -14.25 -30.55 -28.87
CA ASP A 264 -15.07 -31.47 -29.69
C ASP A 264 -16.36 -30.85 -30.29
N GLY A 265 -16.49 -29.51 -30.28
CA GLY A 265 -17.64 -28.79 -30.79
C GLY A 265 -18.77 -28.55 -29.78
N VAL A 266 -18.49 -28.65 -28.47
CA VAL A 266 -19.45 -28.31 -27.41
C VAL A 266 -19.97 -26.88 -27.57
N VAL A 267 -21.29 -26.74 -27.65
CA VAL A 267 -22.00 -25.47 -27.50
C VAL A 267 -23.20 -25.70 -26.59
N LEU A 268 -23.24 -25.00 -25.46
CA LEU A 268 -24.28 -25.10 -24.45
C LEU A 268 -25.06 -23.77 -24.38
N PHE A 269 -26.37 -23.84 -24.11
CA PHE A 269 -27.19 -22.65 -23.85
C PHE A 269 -28.03 -22.82 -22.59
N SER A 270 -28.04 -21.78 -21.75
CA SER A 270 -28.94 -21.65 -20.59
C SER A 270 -29.99 -20.59 -20.89
N GLY A 271 -31.24 -20.87 -20.52
CA GLY A 271 -32.35 -19.91 -20.54
C GLY A 271 -32.95 -19.60 -19.16
N ASP A 272 -32.37 -20.13 -18.08
CA ASP A 272 -32.90 -20.03 -16.71
C ASP A 272 -31.88 -19.54 -15.67
N GLY A 273 -30.80 -18.91 -16.14
CA GLY A 273 -29.75 -18.35 -15.31
C GLY A 273 -28.84 -19.44 -14.75
N GLY A 274 -28.24 -20.23 -15.63
CA GLY A 274 -27.18 -21.18 -15.32
C GLY A 274 -27.61 -22.47 -14.62
N ARG A 275 -28.90 -22.66 -14.35
CA ARG A 275 -29.42 -23.83 -13.60
C ARG A 275 -29.56 -25.05 -14.47
N ASN A 276 -29.91 -24.88 -15.74
CA ASN A 276 -29.94 -25.93 -16.73
C ASN A 276 -29.29 -25.44 -18.02
N TRP A 277 -28.59 -26.34 -18.69
CA TRP A 277 -27.91 -26.09 -19.95
C TRP A 277 -28.31 -27.14 -20.96
N GLU A 278 -28.69 -26.69 -22.16
CA GLU A 278 -29.06 -27.57 -23.26
C GLU A 278 -27.92 -27.60 -24.29
N ALA A 279 -27.37 -28.78 -24.53
CA ALA A 279 -26.40 -29.00 -25.59
C ALA A 279 -27.05 -28.83 -26.98
N ILE A 280 -26.45 -28.01 -27.83
CA ILE A 280 -27.03 -27.62 -29.11
C ILE A 280 -26.70 -28.67 -30.18
N SER A 281 -27.36 -29.83 -30.11
CA SER A 281 -27.09 -31.01 -30.95
C SER A 281 -27.52 -30.89 -32.42
N SER A 282 -27.96 -29.70 -32.88
CA SER A 282 -28.42 -29.48 -34.27
C SER A 282 -27.29 -29.27 -35.27
N LEU A 283 -26.04 -29.25 -34.80
CA LEU A 283 -24.86 -28.87 -35.58
C LEU A 283 -23.79 -29.96 -35.45
N GLU A 284 -23.37 -30.55 -36.58
CA GLU A 284 -22.21 -31.47 -36.62
C GLU A 284 -20.90 -30.64 -36.58
N VAL A 285 -20.60 -30.04 -35.42
CA VAL A 285 -19.26 -29.48 -35.12
C VAL A 285 -18.34 -30.63 -34.69
N THR A 286 -17.08 -30.58 -35.09
CA THR A 286 -16.03 -31.52 -34.64
C THR A 286 -14.69 -30.82 -34.38
N GLU A 287 -14.77 -29.50 -34.21
CA GLU A 287 -13.64 -28.60 -34.07
C GLU A 287 -13.70 -27.93 -32.69
N ASP A 288 -12.56 -27.89 -32.01
CA ASP A 288 -12.39 -27.19 -30.74
C ASP A 288 -12.80 -25.72 -30.88
N LEU A 289 -13.65 -25.24 -29.96
CA LEU A 289 -14.19 -23.87 -29.93
C LEU A 289 -13.60 -23.12 -28.73
N TYR A 290 -13.12 -21.91 -28.97
CA TYR A 290 -12.34 -21.13 -27.99
C TYR A 290 -12.99 -19.78 -27.62
N GLY A 291 -14.08 -19.39 -28.28
CA GLY A 291 -14.81 -18.16 -27.96
C GLY A 291 -16.29 -18.25 -28.33
N ALA A 292 -17.15 -17.70 -27.47
CA ALA A 292 -18.60 -17.70 -27.53
C ALA A 292 -19.17 -16.27 -27.44
N TYR A 293 -20.29 -16.02 -28.11
CA TYR A 293 -20.97 -14.73 -28.08
C TYR A 293 -22.47 -14.89 -28.29
N ILE A 294 -23.29 -14.17 -27.53
CA ILE A 294 -24.74 -14.04 -27.73
C ILE A 294 -25.20 -12.58 -27.58
N ASP A 295 -26.10 -12.13 -28.46
CA ASP A 295 -26.69 -10.78 -28.41
C ASP A 295 -28.19 -10.78 -28.07
N GLU A 296 -28.75 -9.57 -27.89
CA GLU A 296 -30.17 -9.33 -27.57
C GLU A 296 -31.16 -9.87 -28.61
N THR A 297 -30.72 -10.13 -29.85
CA THR A 297 -31.56 -10.75 -30.90
C THR A 297 -31.63 -12.28 -30.74
N GLY A 298 -30.85 -12.84 -29.81
CA GLY A 298 -30.60 -14.26 -29.67
C GLY A 298 -29.71 -14.81 -30.79
N LYS A 299 -28.92 -13.95 -31.45
CA LYS A 299 -27.87 -14.41 -32.36
C LYS A 299 -26.77 -15.03 -31.51
N ILE A 300 -26.26 -16.19 -31.93
CA ILE A 300 -25.13 -16.86 -31.27
C ILE A 300 -24.01 -17.04 -32.29
N LEU A 301 -22.77 -16.78 -31.86
CA LEU A 301 -21.57 -17.04 -32.63
C LEU A 301 -20.60 -17.86 -31.78
N VAL A 302 -19.94 -18.84 -32.40
CA VAL A 302 -18.81 -19.57 -31.81
C VAL A 302 -17.68 -19.67 -32.84
N ALA A 303 -16.44 -19.53 -32.39
CA ALA A 303 -15.25 -19.56 -33.23
C ALA A 303 -14.17 -20.49 -32.66
N GLY A 304 -13.30 -21.03 -33.53
CA GLY A 304 -12.36 -22.06 -33.09
C GLY A 304 -11.30 -22.50 -34.10
N SER A 305 -10.90 -23.75 -33.97
CA SER A 305 -9.77 -24.33 -34.69
C SER A 305 -9.93 -24.28 -36.22
N GLY A 306 -8.79 -24.16 -36.94
CA GLY A 306 -8.78 -24.07 -38.40
C GLY A 306 -9.43 -22.81 -39.00
N GLY A 307 -9.82 -21.84 -38.18
CA GLY A 307 -10.50 -20.61 -38.61
C GLY A 307 -12.00 -20.79 -38.80
N LYS A 308 -12.62 -21.77 -38.14
CA LYS A 308 -14.07 -22.00 -38.21
C LYS A 308 -14.84 -20.95 -37.43
N ILE A 309 -15.99 -20.55 -37.99
CA ILE A 309 -17.02 -19.74 -37.34
C ILE A 309 -18.36 -20.41 -37.62
N TYR A 310 -19.17 -20.60 -36.58
CA TYR A 310 -20.55 -21.07 -36.67
C TYR A 310 -21.49 -20.00 -36.12
N ALA A 311 -22.61 -19.79 -36.80
CA ALA A 311 -23.54 -18.69 -36.54
C ALA A 311 -24.99 -19.17 -36.52
N LYS A 312 -25.73 -18.76 -35.49
CA LYS A 312 -27.19 -18.82 -35.38
C LYS A 312 -27.73 -17.41 -35.48
N ALA A 313 -28.54 -17.10 -36.47
CA ALA A 313 -28.93 -15.71 -36.77
C ALA A 313 -29.95 -15.07 -35.81
N GLY A 314 -30.43 -15.79 -34.80
CA GLY A 314 -31.45 -15.33 -33.86
C GLY A 314 -32.20 -16.49 -33.16
N THR A 315 -33.11 -16.15 -32.25
CA THR A 315 -33.97 -17.14 -31.58
C THR A 315 -34.82 -17.92 -32.60
N GLY A 316 -34.67 -19.25 -32.62
CA GLY A 316 -35.37 -20.13 -33.56
C GLY A 316 -34.79 -20.19 -34.98
N ALA A 317 -33.64 -19.55 -35.24
CA ALA A 317 -32.91 -19.73 -36.49
C ALA A 317 -32.11 -21.05 -36.50
N GLU A 318 -31.92 -21.61 -37.70
CA GLU A 318 -31.01 -22.73 -37.95
C GLU A 318 -29.55 -22.26 -37.86
N TRP A 319 -28.65 -23.19 -37.50
CA TRP A 319 -27.21 -22.93 -37.48
C TRP A 319 -26.60 -23.01 -38.88
N THR A 320 -25.58 -22.19 -39.11
CA THR A 320 -24.83 -22.15 -40.36
C THR A 320 -23.33 -22.01 -40.11
N SER A 321 -22.51 -22.62 -40.96
CA SER A 321 -21.05 -22.39 -40.96
C SER A 321 -20.71 -21.22 -41.87
N VAL A 322 -19.90 -20.29 -41.39
CA VAL A 322 -19.51 -19.07 -42.11
C VAL A 322 -18.06 -19.17 -42.57
N THR A 323 -17.76 -18.63 -43.75
CA THR A 323 -16.38 -18.60 -44.28
C THR A 323 -15.65 -17.37 -43.74
N SER A 324 -14.66 -17.60 -42.88
CA SER A 324 -13.84 -16.58 -42.21
C SER A 324 -12.74 -15.95 -43.08
N GLY A 325 -12.34 -16.64 -44.16
CA GLY A 325 -11.23 -16.23 -45.03
C GLY A 325 -9.83 -16.59 -44.52
N VAL A 326 -9.70 -17.17 -43.32
CA VAL A 326 -8.42 -17.62 -42.73
C VAL A 326 -8.45 -19.11 -42.40
N THR A 327 -7.28 -19.76 -42.38
CA THR A 327 -7.10 -21.18 -42.00
C THR A 327 -6.40 -21.35 -40.64
N LYS A 328 -6.35 -20.27 -39.87
CA LYS A 328 -5.68 -20.16 -38.58
C LYS A 328 -6.72 -20.26 -37.48
N SER A 329 -6.44 -21.01 -36.41
CA SER A 329 -7.29 -21.05 -35.22
C SER A 329 -7.54 -19.64 -34.71
N LEU A 330 -8.81 -19.36 -34.41
CA LEU A 330 -9.30 -18.12 -33.81
C LEU A 330 -9.52 -18.38 -32.33
N TYR A 331 -9.02 -17.51 -31.47
CA TYR A 331 -9.05 -17.65 -30.01
C TYR A 331 -10.02 -16.64 -29.39
N GLY A 332 -9.91 -15.36 -29.74
CA GLY A 332 -10.86 -14.31 -29.35
C GLY A 332 -11.96 -14.08 -30.39
N LEU A 333 -13.17 -13.80 -29.91
CA LEU A 333 -14.36 -13.45 -30.70
C LEU A 333 -15.14 -12.36 -29.96
N SER A 334 -15.45 -11.26 -30.64
CA SER A 334 -16.17 -10.14 -30.03
C SER A 334 -17.09 -9.45 -31.04
N GLY A 335 -18.13 -8.78 -30.52
CA GLY A 335 -19.17 -8.12 -31.30
C GLY A 335 -19.90 -7.06 -30.49
N ASN A 336 -20.46 -6.06 -31.18
CA ASN A 336 -21.08 -4.90 -30.53
C ASN A 336 -22.60 -4.81 -30.68
N GLY A 337 -23.26 -5.89 -31.10
CA GLY A 337 -24.71 -5.95 -31.37
C GLY A 337 -25.20 -5.18 -32.61
N SER A 338 -24.48 -4.17 -33.09
CA SER A 338 -24.90 -3.32 -34.23
C SER A 338 -24.63 -3.93 -35.62
N GLY A 339 -23.71 -4.89 -35.70
CA GLY A 339 -23.28 -5.51 -36.95
C GLY A 339 -21.76 -5.66 -37.08
N GLU A 340 -21.00 -4.92 -36.26
CA GLU A 340 -19.54 -5.05 -36.18
C GLU A 340 -19.13 -6.24 -35.32
N LEU A 341 -18.29 -7.10 -35.88
CA LEU A 341 -17.70 -8.27 -35.21
C LEU A 341 -16.21 -8.38 -35.58
N ALA A 342 -15.42 -8.97 -34.69
CA ALA A 342 -14.04 -9.32 -34.96
C ALA A 342 -13.66 -10.66 -34.34
N ALA A 343 -12.71 -11.34 -34.97
CA ALA A 343 -12.08 -12.53 -34.44
C ALA A 343 -10.57 -12.50 -34.72
N CYS A 344 -9.77 -13.03 -33.80
CA CYS A 344 -8.31 -13.04 -33.92
C CYS A 344 -7.72 -14.38 -33.50
N GLY A 345 -6.46 -14.63 -33.84
CA GLY A 345 -5.78 -15.84 -33.40
C GLY A 345 -4.38 -16.06 -33.96
N SER A 346 -4.07 -17.33 -34.18
CA SER A 346 -2.72 -17.81 -34.44
C SER A 346 -2.02 -17.19 -35.67
N GLY A 347 -0.75 -16.80 -35.50
CA GLY A 347 0.11 -16.34 -36.59
C GLY A 347 -0.34 -15.07 -37.32
N GLY A 348 -0.91 -14.11 -36.60
CA GLY A 348 -1.37 -12.82 -37.15
C GLY A 348 -2.79 -12.85 -37.70
N ALA A 349 -3.57 -13.90 -37.42
CA ALA A 349 -4.95 -13.98 -37.88
C ALA A 349 -5.79 -12.91 -37.20
N LEU A 350 -6.38 -12.03 -38.00
CA LEU A 350 -7.16 -10.89 -37.55
C LEU A 350 -8.22 -10.63 -38.62
N ILE A 351 -9.48 -10.84 -38.30
CA ILE A 351 -10.59 -10.74 -39.26
C ILE A 351 -11.76 -9.94 -38.68
N LEU A 352 -12.42 -9.19 -39.56
CA LEU A 352 -13.49 -8.25 -39.22
C LEU A 352 -14.72 -8.54 -40.09
N SER A 353 -15.91 -8.30 -39.53
CA SER A 353 -17.20 -8.35 -40.21
C SER A 353 -17.99 -7.08 -39.90
N HIS A 354 -18.49 -6.41 -40.94
CA HIS A 354 -19.28 -5.16 -40.85
C HIS A 354 -20.77 -5.39 -41.19
N ASP A 355 -21.20 -6.65 -41.30
CA ASP A 355 -22.54 -7.05 -41.77
C ASP A 355 -23.25 -8.05 -40.84
N GLY A 356 -22.82 -8.10 -39.58
CA GLY A 356 -23.39 -8.94 -38.54
C GLY A 356 -22.98 -10.41 -38.63
N GLY A 357 -21.85 -10.70 -39.26
CA GLY A 357 -21.25 -12.04 -39.36
C GLY A 357 -21.58 -12.78 -40.65
N LEU A 358 -22.08 -12.11 -41.69
CA LEU A 358 -22.41 -12.72 -42.98
C LEU A 358 -21.16 -12.82 -43.88
N THR A 359 -20.27 -11.83 -43.82
CA THR A 359 -18.97 -11.82 -44.51
C THR A 359 -17.83 -11.34 -43.60
N TRP A 360 -16.63 -11.86 -43.85
CA TRP A 360 -15.43 -11.60 -43.05
C TRP A 360 -14.25 -11.22 -43.94
N SER A 361 -13.39 -10.33 -43.47
CA SER A 361 -12.20 -9.85 -44.20
C SER A 361 -10.98 -9.66 -43.28
N SER A 362 -9.77 -9.85 -43.81
CA SER A 362 -8.53 -9.80 -43.02
C SER A 362 -8.02 -8.38 -42.76
N ALA A 363 -7.66 -8.09 -41.51
CA ALA A 363 -7.07 -6.83 -41.04
C ALA A 363 -5.62 -7.04 -40.52
N GLY A 364 -5.00 -6.03 -39.90
CA GLY A 364 -3.70 -6.15 -39.21
C GLY A 364 -2.45 -6.18 -40.10
N GLY A 365 -2.59 -6.43 -41.40
CA GLY A 365 -1.53 -6.26 -42.39
C GLY A 365 -0.31 -7.17 -42.18
N SER A 366 0.84 -6.58 -41.79
CA SER A 366 2.13 -7.28 -41.70
C SER A 366 2.42 -7.91 -40.32
N ILE A 367 1.46 -7.90 -39.40
CA ILE A 367 1.64 -8.49 -38.07
C ILE A 367 1.54 -10.01 -38.19
N THR A 368 2.63 -10.72 -37.88
CA THR A 368 2.73 -12.19 -38.01
C THR A 368 2.71 -12.93 -36.67
N LYS A 369 2.67 -12.19 -35.56
CA LYS A 369 2.54 -12.74 -34.21
C LYS A 369 1.10 -13.18 -33.95
N THR A 370 0.94 -14.27 -33.20
CA THR A 370 -0.36 -14.73 -32.69
C THR A 370 -1.05 -13.62 -31.89
N PHE A 371 -2.35 -13.45 -32.13
CA PHE A 371 -3.23 -12.76 -31.19
C PHE A 371 -3.91 -13.78 -30.29
N LEU A 372 -4.15 -13.44 -29.03
CA LEU A 372 -4.79 -14.29 -28.01
C LEU A 372 -6.25 -13.91 -27.85
N ASP A 373 -6.56 -12.60 -27.80
CA ASP A 373 -7.93 -12.10 -27.75
C ASP A 373 -8.12 -10.80 -28.56
N ILE A 374 -9.36 -10.51 -28.97
CA ILE A 374 -9.79 -9.30 -29.66
C ILE A 374 -11.12 -8.80 -29.14
N SER A 375 -11.19 -7.49 -28.91
CA SER A 375 -12.43 -6.81 -28.53
C SER A 375 -12.89 -5.83 -29.61
N VAL A 376 -14.20 -5.83 -29.89
CA VAL A 376 -14.90 -4.82 -30.71
C VAL A 376 -15.61 -3.84 -29.79
N ASP A 377 -15.49 -2.55 -30.08
CA ASP A 377 -16.19 -1.52 -29.33
C ASP A 377 -17.55 -1.14 -29.92
N THR A 378 -18.31 -0.33 -29.20
CA THR A 378 -19.63 0.16 -29.63
C THR A 378 -19.57 1.03 -30.90
N ASP A 379 -18.40 1.53 -31.28
CA ASP A 379 -18.14 2.42 -32.41
C ASP A 379 -17.48 1.73 -33.63
N GLY A 380 -17.11 0.44 -33.52
CA GLY A 380 -16.43 -0.33 -34.57
C GLY A 380 -14.90 -0.22 -34.60
N ASN A 381 -14.27 0.19 -33.50
CA ASN A 381 -12.82 0.09 -33.30
C ASN A 381 -12.44 -1.29 -32.73
N TYR A 382 -11.19 -1.68 -32.94
CA TYR A 382 -10.71 -3.03 -32.64
C TYR A 382 -9.38 -2.99 -31.90
N THR A 383 -9.26 -3.79 -30.84
CA THR A 383 -8.00 -3.99 -30.10
C THR A 383 -7.70 -5.46 -29.97
N ALA A 384 -6.50 -5.88 -30.36
CA ALA A 384 -6.04 -7.27 -30.31
C ALA A 384 -4.73 -7.40 -29.52
N SER A 385 -4.68 -8.41 -28.64
CA SER A 385 -3.58 -8.69 -27.71
C SER A 385 -2.79 -9.93 -28.15
N GLY A 386 -1.51 -10.05 -27.76
CA GLY A 386 -0.66 -11.17 -28.11
C GLY A 386 0.63 -11.26 -27.28
N PRO A 387 1.43 -12.33 -27.44
CA PRO A 387 2.54 -12.64 -26.56
C PRO A 387 3.72 -11.66 -26.69
N GLU A 388 4.47 -11.53 -25.58
CA GLU A 388 5.60 -10.61 -25.39
C GLU A 388 5.21 -9.12 -25.47
N GLY A 389 4.10 -8.75 -24.81
CA GLY A 389 3.61 -7.37 -24.81
C GLY A 389 3.24 -6.87 -26.20
N LEU A 390 2.64 -7.73 -27.03
CA LEU A 390 2.06 -7.29 -28.29
C LEU A 390 0.64 -6.80 -28.01
N ILE A 391 0.45 -5.49 -28.11
CA ILE A 391 -0.88 -4.88 -28.17
C ILE A 391 -0.94 -4.10 -29.47
N VAL A 392 -2.00 -4.29 -30.24
CA VAL A 392 -2.29 -3.52 -31.45
C VAL A 392 -3.75 -3.09 -31.49
N ALA A 393 -3.97 -1.86 -31.93
CA ALA A 393 -5.31 -1.28 -32.04
C ALA A 393 -5.50 -0.57 -33.39
N SER A 394 -6.73 -0.59 -33.90
CA SER A 394 -7.21 0.17 -35.05
C SER A 394 -8.41 1.00 -34.62
N THR A 395 -8.36 2.29 -34.94
CA THR A 395 -9.39 3.29 -34.63
C THR A 395 -10.00 3.89 -35.90
N ASP A 396 -9.98 3.11 -36.98
CA ASP A 396 -10.34 3.51 -38.34
C ASP A 396 -11.03 2.36 -39.10
N GLN A 397 -11.87 1.61 -38.39
CA GLN A 397 -12.60 0.43 -38.91
C GLN A 397 -11.68 -0.59 -39.58
N GLY A 398 -10.54 -0.88 -38.96
CA GLY A 398 -9.60 -1.93 -39.38
C GLY A 398 -8.56 -1.50 -40.41
N VAL A 399 -8.60 -0.24 -40.88
CA VAL A 399 -7.76 0.26 -41.99
C VAL A 399 -6.27 0.39 -41.61
N SER A 400 -5.92 0.72 -40.35
CA SER A 400 -4.53 0.83 -39.88
C SER A 400 -4.32 0.46 -38.38
N TRP A 401 -3.09 0.03 -38.00
CA TRP A 401 -2.77 -0.63 -36.71
C TRP A 401 -1.38 -0.22 -36.13
N ARG A 402 -1.17 -0.14 -34.78
CA ARG A 402 0.07 0.40 -34.08
C ARG A 402 0.56 -0.33 -32.77
N ARG A 403 1.77 -0.01 -32.17
CA ARG A 403 2.49 -0.69 -30.99
C ARG A 403 3.40 0.27 -30.10
N LEU A 404 3.87 -0.08 -28.85
CA LEU A 404 4.58 0.78 -27.78
C LEU A 404 5.76 0.10 -26.93
N VAL A 405 6.76 0.80 -26.27
CA VAL A 405 7.87 0.32 -25.28
C VAL A 405 8.75 1.42 -24.51
N GLY A 406 9.38 1.22 -23.28
CA GLY A 406 10.58 1.99 -22.69
C GLY A 406 11.17 1.71 -21.22
N LYS A 407 12.47 2.02 -20.86
CA LYS A 407 13.14 1.96 -19.45
C LYS A 407 14.61 2.61 -19.29
N ILE A 408 15.20 2.75 -18.06
CA ILE A 408 16.54 3.37 -17.67
C ILE A 408 17.53 2.42 -16.87
N GLU A 409 18.87 2.64 -16.88
CA GLU A 409 19.92 1.71 -16.35
C GLU A 409 21.13 2.20 -15.45
N ASN A 410 21.24 3.46 -14.96
CA ASN A 410 22.45 3.95 -14.21
C ASN A 410 22.25 4.18 -12.69
N TYR A 411 23.33 4.18 -11.89
CA TYR A 411 23.30 4.56 -10.45
C TYR A 411 23.10 6.07 -10.25
N LEU A 412 22.09 6.41 -9.44
CA LEU A 412 21.69 7.78 -9.06
C LEU A 412 22.10 8.05 -7.61
N ASN A 413 22.31 9.34 -7.26
CA ASN A 413 22.76 9.79 -5.95
C ASN A 413 21.74 10.71 -5.24
N ASP A 414 21.01 11.54 -5.99
CA ASP A 414 20.04 12.50 -5.42
C ASP A 414 18.95 12.86 -6.43
N ILE A 415 17.82 13.36 -5.91
CA ILE A 415 16.62 13.76 -6.63
C ILE A 415 16.02 15.02 -6.00
N SER A 416 15.66 16.00 -6.82
CA SER A 416 15.00 17.23 -6.34
C SER A 416 13.89 17.64 -7.30
N PHE A 417 12.80 18.15 -6.72
CA PHE A 417 11.64 18.69 -7.42
C PHE A 417 11.43 20.16 -7.05
N SER A 418 11.10 21.02 -8.02
CA SER A 418 10.67 22.41 -7.75
C SER A 418 9.17 22.54 -7.48
N ASP A 419 8.41 21.56 -7.95
CA ASP A 419 6.96 21.46 -7.91
C ASP A 419 6.59 19.99 -8.18
N SER A 420 5.31 19.62 -8.06
CA SER A 420 4.85 18.24 -8.23
C SER A 420 5.08 17.62 -9.61
N LEU A 421 5.55 18.40 -10.60
CA LEU A 421 5.79 17.93 -11.96
C LEU A 421 7.28 17.97 -12.34
N ASN A 422 8.00 19.03 -11.95
CA ASN A 422 9.35 19.28 -12.43
C ASN A 422 10.39 18.77 -11.43
N GLY A 423 11.02 17.65 -11.78
CA GLY A 423 12.06 17.00 -10.99
C GLY A 423 13.29 16.63 -11.79
N ALA A 424 14.43 16.49 -11.12
CA ALA A 424 15.68 16.07 -11.75
C ALA A 424 16.46 15.13 -10.82
N VAL A 425 16.98 14.05 -11.39
CA VAL A 425 17.89 13.09 -10.75
C VAL A 425 19.31 13.31 -11.25
N VAL A 426 20.27 13.09 -10.36
CA VAL A 426 21.70 13.17 -10.68
C VAL A 426 22.42 11.90 -10.23
N GLY A 427 23.55 11.56 -10.86
CA GLY A 427 24.23 10.31 -10.56
C GLY A 427 25.68 10.20 -11.03
N TYR A 428 26.15 8.96 -11.10
CA TYR A 428 27.49 8.65 -11.57
C TYR A 428 27.68 8.97 -13.06
N SER A 429 28.94 9.16 -13.46
CA SER A 429 29.33 9.50 -14.83
C SER A 429 28.68 10.78 -15.40
N GLY A 430 28.40 11.76 -14.54
CA GLY A 430 27.81 13.04 -14.95
C GLY A 430 26.35 12.92 -15.41
N VAL A 431 25.64 11.84 -15.09
CA VAL A 431 24.23 11.65 -15.45
C VAL A 431 23.37 12.71 -14.78
N ILE A 432 22.57 13.39 -15.59
CA ILE A 432 21.40 14.17 -15.17
C ILE A 432 20.23 13.64 -16.01
N ALA A 433 19.11 13.32 -15.37
CA ALA A 433 17.85 13.09 -16.07
C ALA A 433 16.75 13.91 -15.42
N ARG A 434 15.78 14.36 -16.22
CA ARG A 434 14.74 15.28 -15.80
C ARG A 434 13.34 14.76 -16.14
N THR A 435 12.43 14.86 -15.19
CA THR A 435 10.98 14.75 -15.37
C THR A 435 10.34 16.14 -15.47
N VAL A 436 9.20 16.20 -16.16
CA VAL A 436 8.26 17.34 -16.18
C VAL A 436 6.82 16.86 -15.91
N ASP A 437 6.71 15.66 -15.34
CA ASP A 437 5.51 14.84 -15.14
C ASP A 437 5.57 14.04 -13.81
N GLY A 438 6.26 14.57 -12.78
CA GLY A 438 6.24 14.02 -11.42
C GLY A 438 7.15 12.81 -11.17
N GLY A 439 7.80 12.30 -12.22
CA GLY A 439 8.64 11.11 -12.17
C GLY A 439 8.21 10.01 -13.14
N GLU A 440 7.11 10.21 -13.88
CA GLU A 440 6.59 9.23 -14.85
C GLU A 440 7.53 9.02 -16.05
N THR A 441 8.10 10.10 -16.60
CA THR A 441 9.10 10.01 -17.66
C THR A 441 10.36 10.83 -17.38
N TRP A 442 11.50 10.29 -17.81
CA TRP A 442 12.82 10.85 -17.51
C TRP A 442 13.64 11.07 -18.79
N PHE A 443 13.97 12.33 -19.05
CA PHE A 443 14.76 12.76 -20.20
C PHE A 443 16.20 13.06 -19.77
N PHE A 444 17.17 12.34 -20.33
CA PHE A 444 18.60 12.59 -20.08
C PHE A 444 19.04 13.96 -20.60
N GLN A 445 19.93 14.60 -19.84
CA GLN A 445 20.50 15.91 -20.14
C GLN A 445 22.03 15.83 -20.23
N GLU A 446 22.62 16.59 -21.16
CA GLU A 446 24.08 16.70 -21.27
C GLU A 446 24.61 17.67 -20.20
N SER A 447 25.12 17.13 -19.09
CA SER A 447 25.72 17.91 -17.99
C SER A 447 27.04 18.61 -18.35
N GLY A 448 27.68 18.18 -19.45
CA GLY A 448 29.00 18.67 -19.87
C GLY A 448 30.18 18.10 -19.08
N THR A 449 29.96 17.13 -18.19
CA THR A 449 30.99 16.47 -17.37
C THR A 449 30.81 14.95 -17.34
N ASN A 450 31.84 14.22 -16.90
CA ASN A 450 31.74 12.80 -16.52
C ASN A 450 32.01 12.59 -15.01
N GLU A 451 32.25 13.66 -14.26
CA GLU A 451 32.44 13.57 -12.81
C GLU A 451 31.13 13.16 -12.11
N PRO A 452 31.18 12.38 -11.01
CA PRO A 452 30.00 12.07 -10.22
C PRO A 452 29.32 13.34 -9.66
N LEU A 453 27.99 13.35 -9.74
CA LEU A 453 27.12 14.39 -9.21
C LEU A 453 26.41 13.82 -7.98
N PHE A 454 26.44 14.53 -6.85
CA PHE A 454 26.07 14.00 -5.54
C PHE A 454 24.80 14.58 -4.95
N SER A 455 24.50 15.85 -5.23
CA SER A 455 23.23 16.46 -4.80
C SER A 455 22.73 17.50 -5.80
N ILE A 456 21.42 17.67 -5.86
CA ILE A 456 20.70 18.61 -6.74
C ILE A 456 19.66 19.38 -5.93
N SER A 457 19.49 20.66 -6.27
CA SER A 457 18.37 21.47 -5.79
C SER A 457 17.74 22.23 -6.96
N MET A 458 16.45 22.01 -7.19
CA MET A 458 15.66 22.75 -8.17
C MET A 458 15.08 24.01 -7.53
N ILE A 459 15.25 25.16 -8.20
CA ILE A 459 14.73 26.45 -7.74
C ILE A 459 13.32 26.68 -8.30
N ASP A 460 13.16 26.41 -9.59
CA ASP A 460 11.90 26.40 -10.30
C ASP A 460 11.98 25.46 -11.51
N SER A 461 10.94 25.43 -12.34
CA SER A 461 10.88 24.60 -13.55
C SER A 461 11.90 24.97 -14.63
N VAL A 462 12.72 26.02 -14.49
CA VAL A 462 13.80 26.35 -15.44
C VAL A 462 15.19 26.49 -14.81
N GLU A 463 15.28 26.77 -13.52
CA GLU A 463 16.52 27.03 -12.79
C GLU A 463 16.85 25.93 -11.76
N SER A 464 18.08 25.40 -11.79
CA SER A 464 18.49 24.29 -10.92
C SER A 464 20.01 24.28 -10.71
N VAL A 465 20.44 23.84 -9.54
CA VAL A 465 21.85 23.76 -9.12
C VAL A 465 22.20 22.31 -8.77
N VAL A 466 23.37 21.84 -9.21
CA VAL A 466 23.89 20.48 -8.91
C VAL A 466 25.29 20.59 -8.36
N VAL A 467 25.64 19.77 -7.37
CA VAL A 467 26.98 19.67 -6.78
C VAL A 467 27.61 18.31 -7.03
N GLY A 468 28.95 18.25 -7.08
CA GLY A 468 29.68 17.04 -7.47
C GLY A 468 31.10 16.93 -6.92
N GLU A 469 31.84 15.98 -7.49
CA GLU A 469 33.26 15.75 -7.19
C GLU A 469 34.13 16.99 -7.49
N THR A 470 35.26 17.14 -6.79
CA THR A 470 36.25 18.24 -7.00
C THR A 470 35.71 19.68 -6.86
N GLY A 471 34.74 19.91 -5.96
CA GLY A 471 34.17 21.24 -5.71
C GLY A 471 33.23 21.73 -6.83
N LEU A 472 32.81 20.83 -7.73
CA LEU A 472 31.98 21.13 -8.87
C LEU A 472 30.59 21.63 -8.44
N VAL A 473 30.17 22.74 -9.04
CA VAL A 473 28.78 23.20 -9.03
C VAL A 473 28.37 23.48 -10.48
N LEU A 474 27.24 22.91 -10.90
CA LEU A 474 26.59 23.16 -12.19
C LEU A 474 25.31 23.97 -11.96
N HIS A 475 24.99 24.86 -12.89
CA HIS A 475 23.79 25.70 -12.84
C HIS A 475 23.13 25.81 -14.23
N THR A 476 21.83 25.56 -14.30
CA THR A 476 20.99 25.80 -15.49
C THR A 476 19.96 26.91 -15.21
N MET A 477 19.50 27.59 -16.27
CA MET A 477 18.39 28.55 -16.25
C MET A 477 17.43 28.34 -17.45
N ASP A 478 17.53 27.20 -18.13
CA ASP A 478 16.80 26.90 -19.37
C ASP A 478 16.15 25.50 -19.37
N ALA A 479 15.83 25.01 -18.16
CA ALA A 479 15.33 23.67 -17.86
C ALA A 479 16.35 22.54 -18.14
N GLY A 480 17.65 22.82 -18.03
CA GLY A 480 18.72 21.86 -18.22
C GLY A 480 19.06 21.54 -19.68
N LYS A 481 18.70 22.44 -20.61
CA LYS A 481 19.17 22.40 -22.00
C LYS A 481 20.65 22.81 -22.09
N THR A 482 21.08 23.69 -21.18
CA THR A 482 22.49 24.01 -20.96
C THR A 482 22.82 24.06 -19.47
N TRP A 483 23.99 23.52 -19.13
CA TRP A 483 24.55 23.53 -17.77
C TRP A 483 25.84 24.35 -17.75
N THR A 484 25.98 25.23 -16.75
CA THR A 484 27.13 26.15 -16.62
C THR A 484 27.87 25.90 -15.30
N ILE A 485 29.21 25.76 -15.37
CA ILE A 485 30.04 25.56 -14.18
C ILE A 485 30.13 26.85 -13.36
N ARG A 486 29.92 26.74 -12.05
CA ARG A 486 30.05 27.80 -11.05
C ARG A 486 31.25 27.50 -10.14
N PRO A 487 32.44 28.10 -10.38
CA PRO A 487 33.65 27.73 -9.65
C PRO A 487 33.62 28.23 -8.21
N THR A 488 33.51 27.30 -7.26
CA THR A 488 33.54 27.56 -5.80
C THR A 488 34.94 27.91 -5.28
N GLY A 489 35.99 27.40 -5.91
CA GLY A 489 37.35 27.43 -5.39
C GLY A 489 37.62 26.41 -4.28
N LEU A 490 36.63 25.60 -3.91
CA LEU A 490 36.77 24.45 -3.02
C LEU A 490 37.42 23.28 -3.79
N SER A 491 38.13 22.40 -3.08
CA SER A 491 38.85 21.27 -3.71
C SER A 491 38.35 19.89 -3.29
N GLY A 492 37.54 19.81 -2.22
CA GLY A 492 36.88 18.58 -1.77
C GLY A 492 35.58 18.29 -2.52
N ARG A 493 35.05 17.08 -2.33
CA ARG A 493 33.72 16.69 -2.81
C ARG A 493 32.64 17.49 -2.08
N LEU A 494 31.69 18.03 -2.84
CA LEU A 494 30.45 18.59 -2.30
C LEU A 494 29.37 17.50 -2.26
N LEU A 495 28.59 17.48 -1.19
CA LEU A 495 27.64 16.42 -0.83
C LEU A 495 26.20 16.93 -0.67
N GLY A 496 26.01 18.20 -0.31
CA GLY A 496 24.69 18.82 -0.18
C GLY A 496 24.66 20.24 -0.72
N VAL A 497 23.50 20.67 -1.19
CA VAL A 497 23.21 22.04 -1.67
C VAL A 497 21.83 22.50 -1.21
N ASP A 498 21.75 23.76 -0.80
CA ASP A 498 20.51 24.42 -0.39
C ASP A 498 20.40 25.81 -1.04
N ILE A 499 19.17 26.22 -1.34
CA ILE A 499 18.82 27.44 -2.08
C ILE A 499 18.01 28.33 -1.16
N MET A 500 18.66 29.37 -0.64
CA MET A 500 18.09 30.35 0.26
C MET A 500 17.36 31.47 -0.51
N GLU A 501 16.59 32.31 0.20
CA GLU A 501 15.80 33.36 -0.44
C GLU A 501 16.62 34.26 -1.40
N GLY A 502 16.08 34.45 -2.60
CA GLY A 502 16.67 35.31 -3.62
C GLY A 502 17.86 34.67 -4.35
N PRO A 503 19.02 35.34 -4.45
CA PRO A 503 20.19 34.83 -5.20
C PRO A 503 21.16 33.98 -4.36
N SER A 504 20.75 33.53 -3.17
CA SER A 504 21.69 33.05 -2.14
C SER A 504 21.70 31.52 -2.03
N TRP A 505 22.87 30.88 -2.06
CA TRP A 505 23.01 29.42 -2.05
C TRP A 505 24.00 28.96 -0.99
N ALA A 506 23.80 27.77 -0.43
CA ALA A 506 24.74 27.11 0.47
C ALA A 506 25.17 25.76 -0.12
N VAL A 507 26.45 25.40 -0.02
CA VAL A 507 26.98 24.08 -0.37
C VAL A 507 27.85 23.54 0.75
N VAL A 508 27.77 22.23 0.99
CA VAL A 508 28.54 21.53 2.03
C VAL A 508 29.19 20.27 1.49
N GLY A 509 30.23 19.77 2.17
CA GLY A 509 30.94 18.58 1.70
C GLY A 509 31.95 17.98 2.66
N LYS A 510 32.85 17.18 2.08
CA LYS A 510 33.93 16.48 2.80
C LYS A 510 34.88 17.44 3.51
N ASP A 511 35.61 16.95 4.51
CA ASP A 511 36.64 17.71 5.26
C ASP A 511 36.11 19.00 5.93
N GLY A 512 34.80 19.10 6.19
CA GLY A 512 34.17 20.27 6.79
C GLY A 512 33.96 21.47 5.86
N HIS A 513 34.09 21.31 4.53
CA HIS A 513 33.90 22.43 3.60
C HIS A 513 32.46 22.96 3.63
N VAL A 514 32.31 24.27 3.81
CA VAL A 514 31.05 25.02 3.63
C VAL A 514 31.31 26.22 2.72
N GLY A 515 30.44 26.46 1.73
CA GLY A 515 30.50 27.60 0.82
C GLY A 515 29.15 28.30 0.70
N ILE A 516 29.13 29.63 0.89
CA ILE A 516 27.91 30.45 0.78
C ILE A 516 28.05 31.42 -0.40
N SER A 517 27.06 31.45 -1.29
CA SER A 517 26.92 32.46 -2.35
C SER A 517 25.76 33.39 -2.07
N GLN A 518 25.83 34.62 -2.59
CA GLN A 518 24.77 35.64 -2.54
C GLN A 518 24.45 36.21 -3.95
N ASP A 519 24.92 35.55 -5.01
CA ASP A 519 24.86 36.05 -6.39
C ASP A 519 24.71 34.93 -7.44
N LYS A 520 24.01 33.85 -7.08
CA LYS A 520 23.77 32.66 -7.92
C LYS A 520 25.06 31.98 -8.37
N GLY A 521 25.95 31.75 -7.39
CA GLY A 521 27.21 31.03 -7.55
C GLY A 521 28.24 31.76 -8.41
N ALA A 522 28.12 33.07 -8.60
CA ALA A 522 29.12 33.86 -9.32
C ALA A 522 30.32 34.22 -8.42
N THR A 523 30.09 34.36 -7.12
CA THR A 523 31.10 34.43 -6.06
C THR A 523 30.68 33.59 -4.85
N TRP A 524 31.68 33.18 -4.05
CA TRP A 524 31.52 32.29 -2.91
C TRP A 524 32.33 32.78 -1.71
N SER A 525 31.71 32.73 -0.53
CA SER A 525 32.31 32.89 0.79
C SER A 525 32.52 31.50 1.37
N ASN A 526 33.76 31.02 1.31
CA ASN A 526 34.15 29.69 1.77
C ASN A 526 34.60 29.74 3.24
N ILE A 527 34.27 28.71 3.98
CA ILE A 527 34.51 28.61 5.41
C ILE A 527 35.40 27.40 5.67
N ASP A 528 36.66 27.70 5.98
CA ASP A 528 37.58 26.73 6.57
C ASP A 528 37.39 26.72 8.11
N THR A 529 37.63 25.58 8.76
CA THR A 529 38.06 25.41 10.18
C THR A 529 37.05 25.16 11.33
N LEU A 530 35.75 24.97 11.13
CA LEU A 530 34.82 24.63 12.25
C LEU A 530 34.80 23.13 12.60
N THR A 531 35.07 22.27 11.63
CA THR A 531 35.15 20.81 11.77
C THR A 531 36.05 20.26 10.67
N SER A 532 36.53 19.03 10.83
CA SER A 532 37.15 18.24 9.76
C SER A 532 36.32 17.01 9.38
N MET A 533 35.12 16.86 9.98
CA MET A 533 34.20 15.77 9.67
C MET A 533 33.48 16.03 8.34
N ASP A 534 33.02 14.96 7.69
CA ASP A 534 32.18 15.09 6.50
C ASP A 534 30.83 15.74 6.85
N LEU A 535 30.41 16.72 6.03
CA LEU A 535 29.11 17.37 6.13
C LEU A 535 28.23 16.87 4.98
N TYR A 536 27.03 16.37 5.31
CA TYR A 536 26.15 15.66 4.39
C TYR A 536 24.95 16.50 3.94
N GLY A 537 24.30 17.19 4.88
CA GLY A 537 23.07 17.94 4.64
C GLY A 537 23.19 19.40 5.05
N VAL A 538 22.48 20.27 4.34
CA VAL A 538 22.35 21.70 4.64
C VAL A 538 20.91 22.14 4.39
N CYS A 539 20.38 22.99 5.26
CA CYS A 539 19.08 23.63 5.11
C CYS A 539 19.07 25.02 5.76
N HIS A 540 18.03 25.80 5.52
CA HIS A 540 17.86 27.12 6.12
C HIS A 540 16.41 27.34 6.58
N SER A 541 16.24 28.19 7.60
CA SER A 541 14.94 28.75 8.00
C SER A 541 14.80 30.22 7.59
N SER A 542 15.91 30.87 7.24
CA SER A 542 15.96 32.21 6.63
C SER A 542 17.34 32.45 6.00
N ILE A 543 17.52 33.52 5.23
CA ILE A 543 18.85 33.94 4.72
C ILE A 543 19.89 34.25 5.82
N GLN A 544 19.48 34.30 7.10
CA GLN A 544 20.38 34.47 8.23
C GLN A 544 20.65 33.15 8.97
N GLU A 545 19.69 32.22 8.97
CA GLU A 545 19.71 31.04 9.82
C GLU A 545 19.86 29.77 8.97
N ILE A 546 21.07 29.20 9.00
CA ILE A 546 21.51 28.07 8.18
C ILE A 546 21.94 26.94 9.11
N ILE A 547 21.48 25.71 8.86
CA ILE A 547 21.77 24.52 9.66
C ILE A 547 22.47 23.50 8.76
N VAL A 548 23.52 22.86 9.27
CA VAL A 548 24.32 21.88 8.53
C VAL A 548 24.55 20.64 9.41
N ALA A 549 24.28 19.46 8.85
CA ALA A 549 24.42 18.17 9.52
C ALA A 549 25.54 17.32 8.89
N GLY A 550 26.23 16.55 9.72
CA GLY A 550 27.40 15.75 9.33
C GLY A 550 27.67 14.55 10.23
N GLU A 551 28.77 13.85 9.93
CA GLU A 551 29.23 12.63 10.59
C GLU A 551 29.31 12.74 12.12
N SER A 552 28.99 11.64 12.83
CA SER A 552 29.03 11.56 14.31
C SER A 552 28.10 12.54 15.02
N SER A 553 26.84 12.62 14.58
CA SER A 553 25.81 13.53 15.14
C SER A 553 26.22 15.01 15.11
N LYS A 554 27.08 15.39 14.16
CA LYS A 554 27.58 16.76 14.04
C LYS A 554 26.48 17.66 13.49
N ILE A 555 26.07 18.70 14.24
CA ILE A 555 25.15 19.73 13.76
C ILE A 555 25.81 21.08 14.03
N ILE A 556 26.01 21.89 13.00
CA ILE A 556 26.48 23.28 13.12
C ILE A 556 25.43 24.24 12.56
N LYS A 557 25.37 25.44 13.13
CA LYS A 557 24.31 26.42 12.86
C LYS A 557 24.86 27.83 12.75
N SER A 558 24.51 28.55 11.69
CA SER A 558 24.68 30.00 11.56
C SER A 558 23.39 30.72 11.90
N VAL A 559 23.51 31.97 12.39
CA VAL A 559 22.38 32.89 12.64
C VAL A 559 22.63 34.30 12.05
N ASP A 560 23.66 34.45 11.22
CA ASP A 560 24.10 35.72 10.62
C ASP A 560 24.40 35.62 9.10
N GLY A 561 23.84 34.59 8.44
CA GLY A 561 23.95 34.39 6.99
C GLY A 561 25.27 33.75 6.55
N GLY A 562 25.83 32.90 7.42
CA GLY A 562 27.07 32.18 7.21
C GLY A 562 28.34 32.94 7.60
N ALA A 563 28.24 34.10 8.25
CA ALA A 563 29.40 34.88 8.69
C ALA A 563 30.03 34.34 10.00
N GLY A 564 29.23 33.64 10.81
CA GLY A 564 29.59 32.96 12.05
C GLY A 564 28.73 31.71 12.26
N TRP A 565 29.25 30.75 13.03
CA TRP A 565 28.65 29.42 13.22
C TRP A 565 28.92 28.87 14.62
N ASP A 566 27.91 28.22 15.18
CA ASP A 566 27.92 27.51 16.46
C ASP A 566 27.80 26.00 16.24
N ASP A 567 28.25 25.20 17.22
CA ASP A 567 28.11 23.74 17.27
C ASP A 567 26.96 23.37 18.21
N VAL A 568 25.96 22.65 17.69
CA VAL A 568 24.67 22.38 18.36
C VAL A 568 24.30 20.89 18.39
N SER A 569 25.29 20.02 18.19
CA SER A 569 25.16 18.56 18.31
C SER A 569 24.47 18.07 19.59
N LEU A 570 23.70 16.99 19.48
CA LEU A 570 23.15 16.28 20.65
C LEU A 570 24.29 15.87 21.59
N SER A 571 24.13 16.16 22.88
CA SER A 571 25.20 16.07 23.90
C SER A 571 25.06 14.85 24.82
N VAL A 572 24.27 13.87 24.43
CA VAL A 572 23.95 12.69 25.23
C VAL A 572 24.36 11.44 24.48
N THR A 573 25.20 10.64 25.13
CA THR A 573 25.63 9.30 24.72
C THR A 573 25.23 8.24 25.75
N ASP A 574 24.46 8.66 26.76
CA ASP A 574 23.84 7.77 27.75
C ASP A 574 22.72 6.98 27.07
N ASP A 575 22.61 5.69 27.34
CA ASP A 575 21.57 4.82 26.78
C ASP A 575 20.19 5.28 27.28
N LEU A 576 19.19 5.26 26.38
CA LEU A 576 17.81 5.60 26.71
C LEU A 576 17.00 4.31 26.88
N ASN A 577 16.42 4.13 28.06
CA ASN A 577 15.73 2.92 28.46
C ASN A 577 14.22 3.01 28.23
N ALA A 578 13.65 4.22 28.21
CA ALA A 578 12.22 4.44 28.06
C ALA A 578 11.89 5.71 27.26
N ILE A 579 10.80 5.68 26.48
CA ILE A 579 10.23 6.83 25.78
C ILE A 579 8.69 6.80 25.86
N ALA A 580 8.07 7.97 26.03
CA ALA A 580 6.62 8.14 25.97
C ALA A 580 6.25 9.48 25.32
N MET A 581 5.10 9.52 24.65
CA MET A 581 4.56 10.70 23.97
C MET A 581 3.26 11.14 24.67
N TYR A 582 3.11 12.44 24.91
CA TYR A 582 1.85 13.04 25.37
C TYR A 582 0.96 13.38 24.18
N ASP A 583 1.57 14.03 23.19
CA ASP A 583 0.99 14.38 21.90
C ASP A 583 2.10 14.37 20.83
N LEU A 584 1.78 14.88 19.64
CA LEU A 584 2.70 14.90 18.51
C LEU A 584 3.91 15.83 18.75
N GLU A 585 3.78 16.87 19.57
CA GLU A 585 4.85 17.85 19.84
C GLU A 585 5.70 17.47 21.06
N ILE A 586 5.08 16.92 22.10
CA ILE A 586 5.64 16.71 23.43
C ILE A 586 5.89 15.23 23.70
N ALA A 587 7.17 14.88 23.83
CA ALA A 587 7.60 13.56 24.25
C ALA A 587 8.76 13.66 25.25
N PHE A 588 8.92 12.61 26.06
CA PHE A 588 9.99 12.49 27.04
C PHE A 588 10.69 11.14 26.90
N ALA A 589 12.00 11.13 27.13
CA ALA A 589 12.80 9.92 27.21
C ALA A 589 13.63 9.91 28.50
N ALA A 590 13.88 8.73 29.06
CA ALA A 590 14.66 8.54 30.29
C ALA A 590 15.65 7.39 30.14
N GLY A 591 16.76 7.45 30.86
CA GLY A 591 17.85 6.47 30.70
C GLY A 591 18.96 6.56 31.74
N ASP A 592 20.14 6.11 31.34
CA ASP A 592 21.29 5.88 32.20
C ASP A 592 21.87 7.15 32.83
N ASN A 593 22.57 6.99 33.95
CA ASN A 593 23.18 8.07 34.73
C ASN A 593 22.19 9.17 35.19
N GLY A 594 20.90 8.84 35.31
CA GLY A 594 19.83 9.80 35.65
C GLY A 594 19.41 10.69 34.48
N THR A 595 19.66 10.30 33.24
CA THR A 595 19.35 11.09 32.05
C THR A 595 17.84 11.19 31.82
N ILE A 596 17.37 12.42 31.64
CA ILE A 596 15.99 12.73 31.23
C ILE A 596 16.07 13.73 30.07
N MET A 597 15.35 13.45 29.00
CA MET A 597 15.26 14.28 27.79
C MET A 597 13.81 14.68 27.53
N LYS A 598 13.59 15.91 27.07
CA LYS A 598 12.28 16.41 26.62
C LYS A 598 12.38 16.98 25.21
N THR A 599 11.38 16.70 24.37
CA THR A 599 11.07 17.50 23.18
C THR A 599 9.75 18.27 23.37
N GLY A 600 9.58 19.35 22.62
CA GLY A 600 8.37 20.17 22.53
C GLY A 600 8.22 20.76 21.13
N ASN A 601 8.71 20.02 20.13
CA ASN A 601 8.75 20.37 18.71
C ASN A 601 8.87 19.10 17.85
N SER A 602 8.09 18.08 18.22
CA SER A 602 7.93 16.82 17.47
C SER A 602 9.23 16.02 17.28
N GLY A 603 10.14 16.11 18.24
CA GLY A 603 11.44 15.41 18.19
C GLY A 603 12.53 16.17 17.42
N SER A 604 12.22 17.31 16.79
CA SER A 604 13.18 18.13 16.03
C SER A 604 14.37 18.61 16.87
N SER A 605 14.17 18.77 18.19
CA SER A 605 15.25 18.88 19.16
C SER A 605 14.86 18.28 20.51
N TRP A 606 15.90 17.84 21.25
CA TRP A 606 15.76 17.28 22.59
C TRP A 606 16.62 18.05 23.60
N LEU A 607 16.02 18.42 24.72
CA LEU A 607 16.64 19.15 25.83
C LEU A 607 16.90 18.20 27.00
N LYS A 608 18.13 18.16 27.54
CA LYS A 608 18.44 17.40 28.77
C LYS A 608 17.89 18.14 29.98
N CYS A 609 16.94 17.52 30.67
CA CYS A 609 16.38 18.01 31.94
C CYS A 609 17.39 17.82 33.08
N SER A 610 17.27 18.64 34.13
CA SER A 610 18.05 18.46 35.35
C SER A 610 17.40 17.41 36.26
N SER A 611 18.02 16.23 36.37
CA SER A 611 17.60 15.18 37.29
C SER A 611 18.21 15.35 38.68
N PRO A 612 17.47 15.08 39.78
CA PRO A 612 18.02 15.08 41.13
C PRO A 612 18.88 13.85 41.46
N VAL A 613 18.79 12.79 40.65
CA VAL A 613 19.53 11.54 40.83
C VAL A 613 20.51 11.30 39.67
N SER A 614 21.55 10.50 39.92
CA SER A 614 22.49 10.03 38.90
C SER A 614 22.43 8.51 38.71
N SER A 615 21.31 7.90 39.09
CA SER A 615 21.03 6.47 38.97
C SER A 615 20.19 6.21 37.73
N ASP A 616 20.35 5.02 37.17
CA ASP A 616 19.74 4.63 35.89
C ASP A 616 18.21 4.61 36.01
N LEU A 617 17.54 5.20 35.02
CA LEU A 617 16.09 5.33 34.93
C LEU A 617 15.56 4.34 33.91
N SER A 618 14.46 3.66 34.23
CA SER A 618 14.02 2.43 33.51
C SER A 618 12.66 2.55 32.83
N SER A 619 11.77 3.41 33.30
CA SER A 619 10.42 3.57 32.72
C SER A 619 9.86 4.96 32.98
N ILE A 620 9.01 5.44 32.07
CA ILE A 620 8.40 6.76 32.08
C ILE A 620 6.90 6.67 31.81
N PHE A 621 6.12 7.46 32.54
CA PHE A 621 4.68 7.60 32.36
C PHE A 621 4.30 9.08 32.32
N ILE A 622 3.57 9.51 31.29
CA ILE A 622 3.02 10.87 31.18
C ILE A 622 1.54 10.83 31.53
N LYS A 623 1.12 11.61 32.53
CA LYS A 623 -0.28 11.80 32.90
C LYS A 623 -0.91 12.93 32.09
N ASP A 624 -0.17 14.02 31.94
CA ASP A 624 -0.57 15.24 31.22
C ASP A 624 0.69 16.05 30.85
N GLU A 625 0.53 17.12 30.05
CA GLU A 625 1.60 18.05 29.64
C GLU A 625 2.55 18.48 30.78
N SER A 626 2.00 18.64 32.00
CA SER A 626 2.72 19.14 33.17
C SER A 626 3.26 18.03 34.08
N THR A 627 2.55 16.89 34.15
CA THR A 627 2.76 15.83 35.13
C THR A 627 3.33 14.56 34.50
N VAL A 628 4.59 14.27 34.80
CA VAL A 628 5.33 13.10 34.29
C VAL A 628 6.05 12.40 35.43
N TYR A 629 6.04 11.07 35.40
CA TYR A 629 6.68 10.20 36.37
C TYR A 629 7.76 9.35 35.70
N VAL A 630 8.87 9.12 36.39
CA VAL A 630 9.96 8.23 35.93
C VAL A 630 10.36 7.33 37.10
N CYS A 631 10.57 6.04 36.88
CA CYS A 631 11.12 5.13 37.90
C CYS A 631 12.47 4.53 37.49
N GLY A 632 13.19 3.95 38.45
CA GLY A 632 14.46 3.28 38.14
C GLY A 632 15.19 2.66 39.33
N ARG A 633 16.51 2.61 39.18
CA ARG A 633 17.46 1.94 40.07
C ARG A 633 17.40 2.48 41.51
N GLY A 634 17.60 1.58 42.47
CA GLY A 634 17.53 1.85 43.91
C GLY A 634 16.12 2.12 44.46
N GLY A 635 15.08 2.02 43.62
CA GLY A 635 13.71 2.37 43.98
C GLY A 635 13.38 3.84 43.74
N SER A 636 14.19 4.54 42.93
CA SER A 636 13.96 5.95 42.58
C SER A 636 12.62 6.11 41.87
N ILE A 637 11.80 7.06 42.32
CA ILE A 637 10.64 7.58 41.57
C ILE A 637 10.81 9.08 41.50
N LEU A 638 10.72 9.65 40.29
CA LEU A 638 10.84 11.08 40.03
C LEU A 638 9.51 11.61 39.50
N GLN A 639 9.13 12.81 39.93
CA GLN A 639 7.94 13.52 39.46
C GLN A 639 8.30 14.96 39.04
N THR A 640 7.80 15.38 37.89
CA THR A 640 7.60 16.80 37.52
C THR A 640 6.11 17.13 37.62
N VAL A 641 5.80 18.39 37.98
CA VAL A 641 4.46 18.99 37.87
C VAL A 641 4.47 20.31 37.05
N ASN A 642 5.56 20.54 36.29
CA ASN A 642 5.76 21.73 35.46
C ASN A 642 6.35 21.40 34.08
N GLY A 643 6.07 20.21 33.55
CA GLY A 643 6.45 19.79 32.21
C GLY A 643 7.96 19.61 32.03
N GLY A 644 8.66 19.13 33.06
CA GLY A 644 10.07 18.74 33.02
C GLY A 644 11.07 19.86 33.31
N GLN A 645 10.63 21.02 33.82
CA GLN A 645 11.54 22.10 34.23
C GLN A 645 12.24 21.75 35.56
N ASP A 646 11.47 21.26 36.54
CA ASP A 646 11.96 20.80 37.83
C ASP A 646 11.51 19.36 38.10
N TRP A 647 12.43 18.53 38.60
CA TRP A 647 12.16 17.14 38.97
C TRP A 647 12.38 16.93 40.47
N THR A 648 11.49 16.17 41.09
CA THR A 648 11.49 15.85 42.53
C THR A 648 11.50 14.36 42.75
N GLU A 649 12.38 13.87 43.63
CA GLU A 649 12.44 12.46 44.03
C GLU A 649 11.37 12.17 45.11
N GLN A 650 10.59 11.12 44.89
CA GLN A 650 9.56 10.60 45.79
C GLN A 650 10.08 9.33 46.48
N ASP A 651 9.78 9.18 47.77
CA ASP A 651 10.14 7.96 48.52
C ASP A 651 9.16 6.84 48.16
N SER A 652 9.63 5.87 47.38
CA SER A 652 8.85 4.69 46.99
C SER A 652 8.72 3.65 48.11
N GLY A 653 9.60 3.68 49.11
CA GLY A 653 9.77 2.63 50.10
C GLY A 653 10.30 1.29 49.56
N ALA A 654 10.55 1.15 48.25
CA ALA A 654 10.90 -0.13 47.62
C ALA A 654 12.30 -0.64 48.00
N GLY A 655 13.31 0.23 47.97
CA GLY A 655 14.72 -0.10 48.28
C GLY A 655 15.39 -1.08 47.31
N VAL A 656 14.74 -1.37 46.18
CA VAL A 656 15.18 -2.24 45.08
C VAL A 656 14.81 -1.58 43.75
N ASP A 657 15.48 -1.95 42.67
CA ASP A 657 15.28 -1.31 41.36
C ASP A 657 13.83 -1.49 40.87
N LEU A 658 13.19 -0.39 40.50
CA LEU A 658 11.87 -0.37 39.85
C LEU A 658 12.07 -0.33 38.34
N ARG A 659 11.42 -1.25 37.61
CA ARG A 659 11.58 -1.42 36.17
C ARG A 659 10.48 -0.78 35.35
N ALA A 660 9.25 -0.76 35.85
CA ALA A 660 8.11 -0.17 35.15
C ALA A 660 7.18 0.61 36.09
N ILE A 661 6.56 1.68 35.57
CA ILE A 661 5.60 2.54 36.29
C ILE A 661 4.44 2.93 35.36
N VAL A 662 3.21 2.92 35.89
CA VAL A 662 1.99 3.25 35.15
C VAL A 662 0.96 3.91 36.08
N PHE A 663 0.13 4.81 35.57
CA PHE A 663 -1.04 5.32 36.27
C PHE A 663 -2.32 5.06 35.48
N THR A 664 -3.40 4.85 36.25
CA THR A 664 -4.78 4.74 35.77
C THR A 664 -5.39 6.15 35.55
N SER A 665 -6.48 6.25 34.79
CA SER A 665 -7.16 7.54 34.53
C SER A 665 -7.78 8.12 35.81
N GLU A 666 -8.16 7.28 36.76
CA GLU A 666 -8.57 7.67 38.12
C GLU A 666 -7.40 8.05 39.06
N GLY A 667 -6.16 8.10 38.58
CA GLY A 667 -5.00 8.64 39.32
C GLY A 667 -4.30 7.66 40.28
N ARG A 668 -4.71 6.38 40.33
CA ARG A 668 -3.97 5.33 41.05
C ARG A 668 -2.74 4.92 40.23
N GLY A 669 -1.58 4.98 40.86
CA GLY A 669 -0.28 4.61 40.27
C GLY A 669 0.25 3.28 40.80
N VAL A 670 0.93 2.53 39.93
CA VAL A 670 1.57 1.24 40.24
C VAL A 670 2.98 1.26 39.65
N ALA A 671 3.97 0.85 40.44
CA ALA A 671 5.32 0.55 39.93
C ALA A 671 5.78 -0.84 40.39
N VAL A 672 6.51 -1.53 39.53
CA VAL A 672 6.98 -2.92 39.73
C VAL A 672 8.49 -3.02 39.52
N GLY A 673 9.12 -4.03 40.12
CA GLY A 673 10.56 -4.23 39.94
C GLY A 673 11.15 -5.50 40.55
N ASN A 674 12.43 -5.43 40.89
CA ASN A 674 13.22 -6.58 41.31
C ASN A 674 12.66 -7.24 42.59
N SER A 675 12.91 -8.54 42.75
CA SER A 675 12.45 -9.37 43.89
C SER A 675 10.92 -9.38 44.10
N GLY A 676 10.13 -9.32 43.02
CA GLY A 676 8.67 -9.29 43.06
C GLY A 676 8.06 -8.05 43.71
N ASN A 677 8.80 -6.93 43.75
CA ASN A 677 8.35 -5.72 44.44
C ASN A 677 7.25 -5.01 43.64
N ILE A 678 6.16 -4.64 44.33
CA ILE A 678 5.06 -3.85 43.78
C ILE A 678 4.76 -2.72 44.76
N VAL A 679 4.79 -1.48 44.31
CA VAL A 679 4.40 -0.29 45.09
C VAL A 679 3.24 0.44 44.43
N THR A 680 2.35 1.00 45.25
CA THR A 680 1.11 1.65 44.79
C THR A 680 0.88 3.00 45.48
N THR A 681 0.25 3.93 44.75
CA THR A 681 -0.13 5.26 45.22
C THR A 681 -1.59 5.56 44.88
N ASP A 682 -2.32 6.16 45.80
CA ASP A 682 -3.68 6.68 45.61
C ASP A 682 -3.76 8.22 45.71
N ASP A 683 -2.61 8.90 45.86
CA ASP A 683 -2.48 10.36 46.02
C ASP A 683 -1.49 10.99 45.02
N GLU A 684 -1.50 10.47 43.78
CA GLU A 684 -0.71 10.96 42.64
C GLU A 684 0.81 10.99 42.92
N GLY A 685 1.32 9.95 43.56
CA GLY A 685 2.74 9.74 43.84
C GLY A 685 3.27 10.48 45.07
N SER A 686 2.40 11.13 45.85
CA SER A 686 2.79 11.83 47.08
C SER A 686 3.16 10.86 48.21
N THR A 687 2.54 9.67 48.26
CA THR A 687 2.91 8.56 49.14
C THR A 687 2.81 7.21 48.41
N TRP A 688 3.81 6.35 48.62
CA TRP A 688 3.86 5.01 48.04
C TRP A 688 3.77 3.93 49.12
N ASN A 689 3.05 2.85 48.81
CA ASN A 689 2.83 1.72 49.71
C ASN A 689 3.21 0.41 49.01
N THR A 690 4.13 -0.35 49.60
CA THR A 690 4.50 -1.68 49.10
C THR A 690 3.39 -2.70 49.39
N ILE A 691 2.99 -3.45 48.38
CA ILE A 691 2.09 -4.61 48.50
C ILE A 691 2.86 -5.90 48.22
N THR A 692 2.32 -7.04 48.68
CA THR A 692 2.94 -8.36 48.45
C THR A 692 2.32 -9.03 47.23
N GLY A 693 3.10 -9.19 46.16
CA GLY A 693 2.71 -9.96 44.98
C GLY A 693 2.75 -11.49 45.20
N PRO A 694 2.26 -12.29 44.24
CA PRO A 694 2.25 -13.75 44.32
C PRO A 694 3.63 -14.39 44.07
N ILE A 695 4.54 -13.70 43.39
CA ILE A 695 5.87 -14.19 42.99
C ILE A 695 7.01 -13.36 43.61
N SER A 696 8.22 -13.91 43.62
CA SER A 696 9.44 -13.25 44.14
C SER A 696 10.52 -13.00 43.08
N GLU A 697 10.25 -13.33 41.81
CA GLU A 697 11.16 -13.08 40.69
C GLU A 697 11.11 -11.60 40.28
N ASP A 698 12.14 -11.12 39.56
CA ASP A 698 12.19 -9.73 39.11
C ASP A 698 11.05 -9.45 38.10
N LEU A 699 10.17 -8.48 38.44
CA LEU A 699 9.13 -7.99 37.53
C LEU A 699 9.75 -7.00 36.53
N THR A 700 9.39 -7.16 35.26
CA THR A 700 10.03 -6.47 34.12
C THR A 700 9.19 -5.33 33.55
N SER A 701 7.88 -5.54 33.38
CA SER A 701 6.94 -4.55 32.86
C SER A 701 5.59 -4.66 33.56
N VAL A 702 4.80 -3.59 33.52
CA VAL A 702 3.40 -3.54 33.97
C VAL A 702 2.57 -2.68 33.01
N PHE A 703 1.39 -3.17 32.63
CA PHE A 703 0.45 -2.46 31.75
C PHE A 703 -0.97 -2.57 32.30
N PHE A 704 -1.78 -1.52 32.12
CA PHE A 704 -3.19 -1.49 32.51
C PHE A 704 -4.08 -1.18 31.29
N HIS A 705 -5.16 -1.96 31.14
CA HIS A 705 -6.25 -1.65 30.23
C HIS A 705 -7.43 -1.07 31.02
N GLY A 706 -7.73 0.21 30.81
CA GLY A 706 -8.63 0.97 31.68
C GLY A 706 -8.08 1.09 33.11
N ASP A 707 -8.96 1.33 34.09
CA ASP A 707 -8.53 1.63 35.46
C ASP A 707 -8.35 0.40 36.37
N SER A 708 -8.86 -0.77 35.97
CA SER A 708 -9.02 -1.92 36.89
C SER A 708 -8.19 -3.15 36.54
N ILE A 709 -8.00 -3.43 35.24
CA ILE A 709 -7.35 -4.65 34.76
C ILE A 709 -5.92 -4.31 34.35
N GLY A 710 -4.96 -5.08 34.85
CA GLY A 710 -3.55 -4.89 34.53
C GLY A 710 -2.76 -6.19 34.64
N MET A 711 -1.70 -6.32 33.84
CA MET A 711 -0.78 -7.45 33.90
C MET A 711 0.66 -6.96 34.10
N ALA A 712 1.49 -7.81 34.69
CA ALA A 712 2.92 -7.60 34.79
C ALA A 712 3.70 -8.88 34.46
N THR A 713 4.85 -8.75 33.80
CA THR A 713 5.75 -9.83 33.37
C THR A 713 6.95 -10.00 34.29
N ALA A 714 7.61 -11.15 34.26
CA ALA A 714 8.82 -11.43 35.03
C ALA A 714 9.96 -12.07 34.21
N VAL A 715 11.19 -11.97 34.72
CA VAL A 715 12.41 -12.60 34.15
C VAL A 715 12.36 -14.13 34.11
N SER A 716 11.39 -14.75 34.77
CA SER A 716 11.13 -16.19 34.78
C SER A 716 10.16 -16.67 33.69
N GLY A 717 9.57 -15.76 32.92
CA GLY A 717 8.49 -16.07 31.97
C GLY A 717 7.08 -16.10 32.57
N GLN A 718 6.96 -15.80 33.87
CA GLN A 718 5.67 -15.70 34.58
C GLN A 718 4.95 -14.38 34.22
N VAL A 719 3.62 -14.42 34.28
CA VAL A 719 2.74 -13.25 34.19
C VAL A 719 1.84 -13.21 35.42
N ILE A 720 1.59 -12.02 35.96
CA ILE A 720 0.64 -11.79 37.05
C ILE A 720 -0.47 -10.84 36.60
N LEU A 721 -1.70 -11.02 37.11
CA LEU A 721 -2.91 -10.26 36.75
C LEU A 721 -3.54 -9.61 37.99
N THR A 722 -4.00 -8.37 37.83
CA THR A 722 -4.95 -7.69 38.72
C THR A 722 -6.25 -7.42 37.98
N VAL A 723 -7.37 -7.45 38.73
CA VAL A 723 -8.68 -6.96 38.29
C VAL A 723 -9.28 -5.90 39.23
N ASP A 724 -8.51 -5.46 40.23
CA ASP A 724 -8.91 -4.52 41.28
C ASP A 724 -7.94 -3.33 41.39
N ARG A 725 -7.48 -2.82 40.24
CA ARG A 725 -6.61 -1.63 40.13
C ARG A 725 -5.20 -1.83 40.73
N GLY A 726 -4.79 -3.08 40.91
CA GLY A 726 -3.53 -3.44 41.54
C GLY A 726 -3.59 -3.40 43.07
N GLU A 727 -4.74 -3.72 43.68
CA GLU A 727 -4.79 -4.01 45.13
C GLU A 727 -4.34 -5.46 45.40
N ASN A 728 -4.74 -6.42 44.56
CA ASN A 728 -4.39 -7.83 44.66
C ASN A 728 -3.94 -8.38 43.30
N TRP A 729 -2.96 -9.28 43.34
CA TRP A 729 -2.36 -9.89 42.14
C TRP A 729 -2.40 -11.41 42.23
N ILE A 730 -2.75 -12.07 41.12
CA ILE A 730 -2.72 -13.53 40.96
C ILE A 730 -1.69 -13.92 39.89
N GLU A 731 -1.06 -15.09 40.05
CA GLU A 731 -0.17 -15.66 39.04
C GLU A 731 -0.97 -16.39 37.95
N LEU A 732 -0.54 -16.25 36.69
CA LEU A 732 -1.08 -16.92 35.52
C LEU A 732 -0.06 -17.93 34.98
N GLU A 733 -0.51 -19.13 34.62
CA GLU A 733 0.36 -20.18 34.07
C GLU A 733 0.60 -19.95 32.56
N THR A 734 1.75 -19.37 32.20
CA THR A 734 2.17 -19.18 30.80
C THR A 734 2.79 -20.44 30.17
N GLY A 735 3.36 -21.32 31.00
CA GLY A 735 4.18 -22.45 30.53
C GLY A 735 5.57 -22.06 29.99
N ILE A 736 5.95 -20.78 30.10
CA ILE A 736 7.21 -20.22 29.61
C ILE A 736 8.25 -20.17 30.74
N ALA A 737 9.52 -20.37 30.39
CA ALA A 737 10.66 -20.34 31.30
C ALA A 737 11.79 -19.40 30.84
N THR A 738 11.54 -18.61 29.79
CA THR A 738 12.43 -17.56 29.27
C THR A 738 11.95 -16.19 29.77
N PRO A 739 12.84 -15.22 30.00
CA PRO A 739 12.47 -13.85 30.37
C PRO A 739 11.45 -13.25 29.40
N LEU A 740 10.43 -12.59 29.98
CA LEU A 740 9.56 -11.66 29.27
C LEU A 740 9.93 -10.25 29.74
N TYR A 741 10.14 -9.32 28.80
CA TYR A 741 10.60 -7.95 29.10
C TYR A 741 9.47 -6.94 29.06
N SER A 742 8.46 -7.12 28.20
CA SER A 742 7.35 -6.18 28.04
C SER A 742 6.00 -6.87 27.80
N VAL A 743 4.91 -6.16 28.13
CA VAL A 743 3.52 -6.60 27.98
C VAL A 743 2.63 -5.41 27.60
N GLY A 744 1.63 -5.65 26.76
CA GLY A 744 0.57 -4.70 26.43
C GLY A 744 -0.78 -5.39 26.21
N ALA A 745 -1.85 -4.60 26.08
CA ALA A 745 -3.21 -5.10 25.82
C ALA A 745 -3.92 -4.28 24.75
N ALA A 746 -4.61 -4.96 23.84
CA ALA A 746 -5.58 -4.33 22.94
C ALA A 746 -6.93 -4.08 23.62
N ASN A 747 -7.33 -5.00 24.50
CA ASN A 747 -8.56 -4.94 25.28
C ASN A 747 -8.45 -5.84 26.52
N ASP A 748 -9.50 -5.87 27.34
CA ASP A 748 -9.69 -6.77 28.47
C ASP A 748 -9.17 -8.21 28.30
N ASN A 749 -9.29 -8.80 27.10
CA ASN A 749 -9.00 -10.20 26.85
C ASN A 749 -7.72 -10.44 26.03
N VAL A 750 -7.36 -9.50 25.14
CA VAL A 750 -6.25 -9.65 24.18
C VAL A 750 -4.99 -8.98 24.71
N TRP A 751 -4.01 -9.82 25.09
CA TRP A 751 -2.72 -9.43 25.69
C TRP A 751 -1.56 -10.02 24.90
N ARG A 752 -0.47 -9.27 24.74
CA ARG A 752 0.78 -9.76 24.13
C ARG A 752 1.96 -9.40 25.02
N ALA A 753 2.94 -10.29 25.08
CA ALA A 753 4.21 -10.07 25.78
C ALA A 753 5.39 -10.54 24.93
N CYS A 754 6.55 -9.89 25.06
CA CYS A 754 7.78 -10.22 24.32
C CYS A 754 8.99 -10.36 25.25
N GLY A 755 10.10 -10.96 24.79
CA GLY A 755 11.31 -11.11 25.59
C GLY A 755 12.51 -11.78 24.91
N GLU A 756 13.26 -12.57 25.70
CA GLU A 756 14.56 -13.17 25.32
C GLU A 756 14.47 -14.01 24.03
N GLY A 757 15.48 -13.89 23.16
CA GLY A 757 15.64 -14.73 21.98
C GLY A 757 14.52 -14.58 20.93
N GLY A 758 13.86 -13.43 20.89
CA GLY A 758 12.77 -13.13 19.97
C GLY A 758 11.41 -13.67 20.41
N MET A 759 11.28 -14.14 21.66
CA MET A 759 10.05 -14.70 22.21
C MET A 759 8.89 -13.69 22.11
N ILE A 760 7.74 -14.17 21.63
CA ILE A 760 6.46 -13.46 21.70
C ILE A 760 5.40 -14.46 22.15
N ILE A 761 4.59 -14.08 23.13
CA ILE A 761 3.43 -14.85 23.57
C ILE A 761 2.16 -14.01 23.53
N GLY A 762 1.03 -14.68 23.31
CA GLY A 762 -0.29 -14.07 23.29
C GLY A 762 -1.31 -14.84 24.11
N SER A 763 -2.30 -14.09 24.59
CA SER A 763 -3.52 -14.57 25.23
C SER A 763 -4.70 -13.81 24.64
N ASP A 764 -5.81 -14.49 24.36
CA ASP A 764 -7.05 -13.88 23.86
C ASP A 764 -8.24 -14.07 24.83
N ASP A 765 -7.97 -14.51 26.06
CA ASP A 765 -8.93 -14.85 27.10
C ASP A 765 -8.61 -14.25 28.49
N ARG A 766 -7.95 -13.08 28.52
CA ARG A 766 -7.48 -12.39 29.76
C ARG A 766 -6.42 -13.20 30.53
N GLY A 767 -5.64 -13.99 29.82
CA GLY A 767 -4.50 -14.74 30.34
C GLY A 767 -4.88 -16.03 31.03
N GLU A 768 -6.09 -16.56 30.77
CA GLU A 768 -6.48 -17.91 31.18
C GLU A 768 -5.68 -18.96 30.37
N THR A 769 -5.35 -18.67 29.10
CA THR A 769 -4.45 -19.47 28.28
C THR A 769 -3.44 -18.61 27.52
N TRP A 770 -2.26 -19.18 27.25
CA TRP A 770 -1.17 -18.52 26.52
C TRP A 770 -0.64 -19.40 25.40
N SER A 771 -0.36 -18.79 24.24
CA SER A 771 0.33 -19.41 23.10
C SER A 771 1.66 -18.72 22.83
N VAL A 772 2.63 -19.47 22.29
CA VAL A 772 3.83 -18.89 21.67
C VAL A 772 3.50 -18.51 20.24
N ASN A 773 3.75 -17.25 19.88
CA ASN A 773 3.49 -16.68 18.57
C ASN A 773 4.77 -16.68 17.73
N THR A 774 4.65 -16.76 16.39
CA THR A 774 5.83 -16.93 15.54
C THR A 774 6.52 -15.58 15.29
N SER A 775 7.76 -15.47 15.75
CA SER A 775 8.62 -14.31 15.54
C SER A 775 9.64 -14.56 14.41
N PRO A 776 9.91 -13.59 13.52
CA PRO A 776 10.89 -13.74 12.43
C PRO A 776 12.35 -13.52 12.88
N THR A 777 12.60 -13.32 14.18
CA THR A 777 13.91 -13.02 14.74
C THR A 777 14.28 -13.93 15.91
N GLY A 778 15.57 -14.01 16.20
CA GLY A 778 16.14 -14.68 17.38
C GLY A 778 16.97 -13.74 18.26
N VAL A 779 16.79 -12.43 18.12
CA VAL A 779 17.35 -11.39 19.00
C VAL A 779 16.30 -10.96 20.02
N ASP A 780 16.73 -10.48 21.18
CA ASP A 780 15.86 -10.07 22.27
C ASP A 780 14.88 -8.95 21.84
N LEU A 781 13.64 -9.04 22.30
CA LEU A 781 12.58 -8.04 22.08
C LEU A 781 12.26 -7.35 23.41
N ASN A 782 12.71 -6.11 23.54
CA ASN A 782 12.72 -5.35 24.78
C ASN A 782 11.38 -4.67 25.07
N SER A 783 10.61 -4.30 24.03
CA SER A 783 9.33 -3.61 24.17
C SER A 783 8.29 -4.10 23.17
N VAL A 784 7.03 -4.21 23.61
CA VAL A 784 5.85 -4.45 22.75
C VAL A 784 4.79 -3.39 23.03
N PHE A 785 4.09 -2.93 21.99
CA PHE A 785 3.07 -1.88 22.09
C PHE A 785 1.88 -2.18 21.17
N TYR A 786 0.67 -2.04 21.69
CA TYR A 786 -0.57 -2.06 20.88
C TYR A 786 -0.92 -0.63 20.49
N SER A 787 -1.17 -0.39 19.20
CA SER A 787 -1.65 0.92 18.72
C SER A 787 -3.17 0.95 18.60
N VAL A 788 -3.73 0.30 17.57
CA VAL A 788 -5.17 0.26 17.24
C VAL A 788 -5.52 -1.07 16.57
N GLU A 789 -6.79 -1.36 16.30
CA GLU A 789 -7.31 -2.44 15.41
C GLU A 789 -6.30 -3.53 14.96
N TYR A 790 -6.01 -4.50 15.83
CA TYR A 790 -5.10 -5.65 15.55
C TYR A 790 -3.62 -5.30 15.28
N LEU A 791 -3.25 -4.01 15.27
CA LEU A 791 -1.91 -3.47 15.02
C LEU A 791 -1.07 -3.43 16.30
N TRP A 792 0.05 -4.18 16.29
CA TRP A 792 1.07 -4.09 17.33
C TRP A 792 2.46 -3.92 16.74
N PHE A 793 3.34 -3.39 17.57
CA PHE A 793 4.75 -3.20 17.29
C PHE A 793 5.61 -3.83 18.38
N ALA A 794 6.80 -4.32 18.01
CA ALA A 794 7.82 -4.73 18.96
C ALA A 794 9.19 -4.18 18.56
N ALA A 795 10.00 -3.82 19.55
CA ALA A 795 11.35 -3.28 19.37
C ALA A 795 12.37 -4.08 20.19
N GLY A 796 13.62 -4.15 19.73
CA GLY A 796 14.66 -4.95 20.36
C GLY A 796 16.08 -4.72 19.83
N ASP A 797 16.96 -5.66 20.15
CA ASP A 797 18.40 -5.58 19.93
C ASP A 797 18.79 -5.49 18.45
N GLY A 798 19.91 -4.81 18.15
CA GLY A 798 20.46 -4.64 16.81
C GLY A 798 19.54 -3.85 15.87
N GLY A 799 18.78 -2.90 16.39
CA GLY A 799 17.77 -2.12 15.66
C GLY A 799 16.57 -2.96 15.19
N MET A 800 16.21 -4.02 15.93
CA MET A 800 15.08 -4.87 15.57
C MET A 800 13.77 -4.14 15.78
N LEU A 801 12.94 -4.11 14.74
CA LEU A 801 11.58 -3.61 14.75
C LEU A 801 10.67 -4.61 14.05
N LEU A 802 9.55 -4.95 14.68
CA LEU A 802 8.53 -5.86 14.16
C LEU A 802 7.16 -5.17 14.15
N LYS A 803 6.33 -5.46 13.14
CA LYS A 803 4.93 -5.05 13.00
C LYS A 803 4.04 -6.29 12.83
N THR A 804 2.85 -6.26 13.39
CA THR A 804 1.77 -7.25 13.19
C THR A 804 0.46 -6.50 13.01
N ILE A 805 -0.49 -7.09 12.29
CA ILE A 805 -1.82 -6.54 11.96
C ILE A 805 -2.90 -7.63 12.07
N ASP A 806 -2.60 -8.70 12.79
CA ASP A 806 -3.47 -9.85 13.06
C ASP A 806 -3.45 -10.22 14.55
N ASP A 807 -3.38 -9.19 15.42
CA ASP A 807 -3.21 -9.32 16.87
C ASP A 807 -1.99 -10.22 17.21
N GLY A 808 -0.84 -9.97 16.61
CA GLY A 808 0.41 -10.66 16.94
C GLY A 808 0.45 -12.14 16.58
N MET A 809 -0.46 -12.64 15.74
CA MET A 809 -0.41 -14.03 15.25
C MET A 809 0.74 -14.22 14.26
N THR A 810 1.00 -13.24 13.39
CA THR A 810 2.17 -13.18 12.51
C THR A 810 2.89 -11.83 12.63
N TRP A 811 4.22 -11.86 12.61
CA TRP A 811 5.08 -10.69 12.77
C TRP A 811 6.03 -10.51 11.58
N PHE A 812 6.11 -9.27 11.10
CA PHE A 812 6.92 -8.86 9.96
C PHE A 812 8.03 -7.92 10.44
N ARG A 813 9.25 -8.10 9.95
CA ARG A 813 10.39 -7.25 10.30
C ARG A 813 10.39 -5.96 9.46
N LEU A 814 10.53 -4.83 10.14
CA LEU A 814 10.83 -3.52 9.55
C LEU A 814 12.36 -3.40 9.37
N THR A 815 12.82 -2.83 8.25
CA THR A 815 14.25 -2.88 7.84
C THR A 815 14.84 -1.51 7.55
N GLY A 816 16.05 -1.24 8.05
CA GLY A 816 16.89 -0.12 7.61
C GLY A 816 16.95 1.09 8.55
N VAL A 817 16.33 1.02 9.73
CA VAL A 817 16.14 2.19 10.62
C VAL A 817 17.37 2.51 11.49
N THR A 818 17.94 1.52 12.18
CA THR A 818 19.18 1.68 12.98
C THR A 818 19.89 0.33 13.15
N THR A 819 21.11 0.35 13.70
CA THR A 819 21.83 -0.84 14.20
C THR A 819 21.99 -0.86 15.72
N GLU A 820 21.60 0.21 16.41
CA GLU A 820 21.66 0.32 17.87
C GLU A 820 20.48 -0.43 18.52
N ASP A 821 20.70 -0.98 19.72
CA ASP A 821 19.66 -1.70 20.46
C ASP A 821 18.51 -0.76 20.83
N LEU A 822 17.25 -1.19 20.60
CA LEU A 822 16.05 -0.42 20.95
C LEU A 822 15.43 -0.98 22.22
N ASN A 823 15.29 -0.13 23.24
CA ASN A 823 14.85 -0.52 24.58
C ASN A 823 13.34 -0.30 24.78
N SER A 824 12.77 0.71 24.13
CA SER A 824 11.38 1.14 24.32
C SER A 824 10.76 1.58 23.00
N ILE A 825 9.49 1.24 22.77
CA ILE A 825 8.68 1.74 21.65
C ILE A 825 7.32 2.23 22.15
N TYR A 826 6.85 3.34 21.61
CA TYR A 826 5.59 3.97 21.97
C TYR A 826 4.93 4.56 20.73
N PHE A 827 3.61 4.41 20.58
CA PHE A 827 2.83 5.06 19.52
C PHE A 827 1.77 5.97 20.13
N PHE A 828 1.56 7.13 19.53
CA PHE A 828 0.47 8.04 19.89
C PHE A 828 -0.84 7.67 19.17
N ASP A 829 -0.73 7.30 17.89
CA ASP A 829 -1.82 6.77 17.06
C ASP A 829 -1.30 5.61 16.18
N ASN A 830 -1.96 5.29 15.06
CA ASN A 830 -1.48 4.24 14.16
C ASN A 830 -0.24 4.65 13.36
N LEU A 831 -0.15 5.93 12.98
CA LEU A 831 0.87 6.48 12.10
C LEU A 831 2.13 6.91 12.89
N GLU A 832 1.93 7.63 13.99
CA GLU A 832 2.99 8.32 14.72
C GLU A 832 3.48 7.56 15.95
N GLY A 833 4.77 7.25 15.97
CA GLY A 833 5.41 6.56 17.08
C GLY A 833 6.91 6.83 17.16
N SER A 834 7.50 6.57 18.32
CA SER A 834 8.92 6.74 18.58
C SER A 834 9.50 5.53 19.33
N ALA A 835 10.75 5.20 19.03
CA ALA A 835 11.53 4.23 19.79
C ALA A 835 12.85 4.86 20.26
N ALA A 836 13.33 4.42 21.42
CA ALA A 836 14.55 4.92 22.04
C ALA A 836 15.44 3.76 22.50
N GLY A 837 16.75 4.00 22.55
CA GLY A 837 17.73 2.93 22.71
C GLY A 837 19.16 3.37 23.01
N ALA A 838 20.11 2.50 22.68
CA ALA A 838 21.54 2.64 22.98
C ALA A 838 22.18 3.88 22.34
N GLY A 839 23.22 4.41 22.96
CA GLY A 839 24.00 5.56 22.49
C GLY A 839 23.23 6.88 22.45
N GLY A 840 22.09 6.97 23.13
CA GLY A 840 21.17 8.12 23.03
C GLY A 840 20.26 8.08 21.79
N THR A 841 20.15 6.93 21.11
CA THR A 841 19.33 6.77 19.91
C THR A 841 17.87 7.07 20.19
N ILE A 842 17.28 7.94 19.37
CA ILE A 842 15.83 8.16 19.25
C ILE A 842 15.48 8.12 17.78
N ILE A 843 14.55 7.27 17.41
CA ILE A 843 13.97 7.16 16.07
C ILE A 843 12.47 7.43 16.15
N ARG A 844 11.90 8.02 15.10
CA ARG A 844 10.48 8.41 15.04
C ARG A 844 9.93 8.10 13.65
N THR A 845 8.71 7.60 13.62
CA THR A 845 7.92 7.34 12.42
C THR A 845 6.69 8.23 12.38
N TRP A 846 6.24 8.53 11.17
CA TRP A 846 4.96 9.19 10.87
C TRP A 846 4.08 8.35 9.93
N THR A 847 4.47 7.09 9.67
CA THR A 847 3.84 6.21 8.67
C THR A 847 3.79 4.76 9.15
N GLU A 848 3.25 4.52 10.35
CA GLU A 848 3.06 3.18 10.94
C GLU A 848 4.33 2.29 10.99
N GLY A 849 5.50 2.90 11.17
CA GLY A 849 6.80 2.20 11.19
C GLY A 849 7.42 1.95 9.81
N GLU A 850 6.87 2.50 8.73
CA GLU A 850 7.40 2.31 7.36
C GLU A 850 8.54 3.27 6.97
N ASN A 851 8.67 4.39 7.69
CA ASN A 851 9.80 5.35 7.63
C ASN A 851 10.25 5.70 9.05
#